data_AF-A0A2E0S696-F1
#
_entry.id   AF-A0A2E0S696-F1
#
_cell.length_a   1.000
_cell.length_b   1.000
_cell.length_c   1.000
_cell.angle_alpha   90.00
_cell.angle_beta   90.00
_cell.angle_gamma   90.00
#
_symmetry.space_group_name_H-M   'P 1'
#
loop_
_entity.id
_entity.type
_entity.pdbx_description
1 polymer ?
#
loop_
_entity_poly.entity_id
_entity_poly.type
_entity_poly.pdbx_seq_one_letter_code
_entity_poly.pdbx_strand_id
1 'polypeptide(L)'
;MPAPAALKGATRRATVSHDEDLKLRFYATRCEPNFAAPFFAQGGQLGSAVARDETFFALSGAKFSTGKMINDKASLIEVDLPASAYSRDINTGVVQISQRARMNISACRVGAAINGTVSQTLSGQGSIPIYELFTEAVKYKDAQTGEDADQVMIMPFQQVPLKYSAWGAHSAVISVCNPQVVALDPLTGVHTAAQDVQFVRSPGIDAFMAKSEPALQSIYDSAWALREHLVYKGSPNLTKSVMRVPGGYNASGYALSASVNDIPVSFSNEALESILSAAVSSQIPPEEHKEMLHALESPSIFATQRHAQTLATAMSVFAAFTCPYRVDGTPVITPDGVNMVQAESWRFEALHGADDCDGSAANNVAVINAAVAAEEATPGQYPHLRALANSIGAHYVFGVSVLGATSGHADAANEHETKRNGHAASIALPKAHFIAAYEKGSRGMINDEPVIASDHEYLADAVYNALYPTSLVMRMPSASVSPMTGQVLNEQKMFSSLQGMKLSGMTKFGEDGLQPLAMEGTTPASSKMYEHDHSLRQERARVFAIDNKLGERFSPNVARMHKVLDSATTGKHAFYSEFVELGVSMKSGLFTSDALRSKSAATAHFAFAKPVAVGNMAVCGATPHELATGDYAVVPLWRVGDEMAKIIDAAHDEAVGDALPRREKPPMMVPQEHERLSASLTHLQNLHAKIKTDTPECERSGNCLQHFFAHDSLVHNPQAVKHFCDVIASQSSHLVGDVIVTPVKDVARDEGGNDVGAFVAVNVWV
;
A
#
# COMPACT_ATOMS: atom_id res chain seq x y z
N MET A 1 15.40 8.02 40.46
CA MET A 1 15.25 9.42 40.01
C MET A 1 13.82 9.58 39.52
N PRO A 2 13.09 10.66 39.86
CA PRO A 2 11.68 10.75 39.51
C PRO A 2 11.52 10.82 37.99
N ALA A 3 10.61 10.02 37.45
CA ALA A 3 10.35 9.89 36.02
C ALA A 3 9.96 11.25 35.41
N PRO A 4 10.49 11.62 34.22
CA PRO A 4 9.95 12.75 33.48
C PRO A 4 8.56 12.36 32.98
N ALA A 5 7.57 13.18 33.31
CA ALA A 5 6.21 13.07 32.84
C ALA A 5 6.17 12.88 31.33
N ALA A 6 5.35 11.92 30.89
CA ALA A 6 4.97 11.76 29.49
C ALA A 6 4.60 13.12 28.89
N LEU A 7 5.01 13.35 27.64
CA LEU A 7 4.66 14.48 26.78
C LEU A 7 3.15 14.51 26.41
N LYS A 8 2.26 14.19 27.36
CA LYS A 8 0.86 14.62 27.40
C LYS A 8 0.81 16.01 28.04
N GLY A 9 1.44 16.97 27.36
CA GLY A 9 1.71 18.30 27.89
C GLY A 9 1.54 19.42 26.88
N ALA A 10 0.75 19.22 25.82
CA ALA A 10 0.04 20.34 25.24
C ALA A 10 -1.16 20.61 26.15
N THR A 11 -1.08 21.69 26.93
CA THR A 11 -2.20 22.23 27.68
C THR A 11 -3.47 22.21 26.82
N ARG A 12 -4.45 21.40 27.20
CA ARG A 12 -5.87 21.66 26.92
C ARG A 12 -6.20 23.01 27.57
N ARG A 13 -5.84 24.12 26.92
CA ARG A 13 -6.59 25.37 27.10
C ARG A 13 -8.00 25.04 26.63
N ALA A 14 -8.98 25.37 27.46
CA ALA A 14 -10.39 25.18 27.14
C ALA A 14 -10.65 25.70 25.72
N THR A 15 -10.81 24.76 24.79
CA THR A 15 -11.31 25.02 23.44
C THR A 15 -12.79 25.34 23.63
N VAL A 16 -13.12 26.62 23.52
CA VAL A 16 -14.49 27.01 23.20
C VAL A 16 -14.76 26.39 21.83
N SER A 17 -15.62 25.37 21.78
CA SER A 17 -16.06 24.76 20.53
C SER A 17 -16.93 25.76 19.80
N HIS A 18 -16.35 26.47 18.84
CA HIS A 18 -17.12 27.03 17.74
C HIS A 18 -16.99 26.03 16.58
N ASP A 19 -18.07 25.29 16.34
CA ASP A 19 -18.30 24.37 15.21
C ASP A 19 -18.35 25.15 13.88
N GLU A 20 -17.29 25.91 13.56
CA GLU A 20 -17.13 26.54 12.26
C GLU A 20 -16.19 25.68 11.41
N ASP A 21 -16.71 25.17 10.30
CA ASP A 21 -15.93 24.46 9.29
C ASP A 21 -15.09 25.48 8.51
N LEU A 22 -13.84 25.67 8.94
CA LEU A 22 -12.87 26.50 8.24
C LEU A 22 -12.34 25.80 7.00
N LYS A 23 -12.19 26.58 5.92
CA LYS A 23 -11.61 26.13 4.65
C LYS A 23 -10.50 27.10 4.22
N LEU A 24 -9.45 26.56 3.59
CA LEU A 24 -8.52 27.34 2.80
C LEU A 24 -9.03 27.40 1.36
N ARG A 25 -9.33 28.60 0.89
CA ARG A 25 -9.80 28.91 -0.46
C ARG A 25 -8.69 29.58 -1.25
N PHE A 26 -8.46 29.16 -2.49
CA PHE A 26 -7.46 29.77 -3.37
C PHE A 26 -7.79 29.50 -4.84
N TYR A 27 -7.14 30.20 -5.75
CA TYR A 27 -7.17 29.86 -7.18
C TYR A 27 -5.93 29.08 -7.56
N ALA A 28 -6.09 28.05 -8.39
CA ALA A 28 -4.99 27.22 -8.86
C ALA A 28 -4.96 27.08 -10.39
N THR A 29 -3.75 27.00 -10.96
CA THR A 29 -3.49 26.53 -12.33
C THR A 29 -2.45 25.42 -12.32
N ARG A 30 -2.47 24.56 -13.34
CA ARG A 30 -1.47 23.51 -13.56
C ARG A 30 -0.79 23.71 -14.91
N CYS A 31 0.52 23.91 -14.85
CA CYS A 31 1.39 23.89 -16.03
C CYS A 31 2.13 22.55 -16.08
N GLU A 32 2.08 21.86 -17.22
CA GLU A 32 2.85 20.63 -17.46
C GLU A 32 3.18 20.50 -18.96
N PRO A 33 4.17 19.68 -19.34
CA PRO A 33 4.48 19.43 -20.74
C PRO A 33 3.25 18.92 -21.51
N ASN A 34 3.03 19.44 -22.71
CA ASN A 34 2.02 18.91 -23.61
C ASN A 34 2.55 17.63 -24.24
N PHE A 35 2.31 16.47 -23.62
CA PHE A 35 2.73 15.17 -24.15
C PHE A 35 1.95 14.74 -25.39
N ALA A 36 0.70 15.19 -25.54
CA ALA A 36 -0.15 14.79 -26.66
C ALA A 36 0.40 15.28 -28.00
N ALA A 37 0.81 16.55 -28.09
CA ALA A 37 1.35 17.12 -29.33
C ALA A 37 2.57 16.36 -29.90
N PRO A 38 3.66 16.13 -29.16
CA PRO A 38 4.80 15.35 -29.64
C PRO A 38 4.44 13.87 -29.84
N PHE A 39 3.56 13.29 -29.01
CA PHE A 39 3.12 11.90 -29.20
C PHE A 39 2.41 11.72 -30.56
N PHE A 40 1.51 12.62 -30.93
CA PHE A 40 0.83 12.55 -32.23
C PHE A 40 1.72 12.96 -33.41
N ALA A 41 2.71 13.83 -33.19
CA ALA A 41 3.61 14.30 -34.25
C ALA A 41 4.75 13.31 -34.57
N GLN A 42 5.31 12.65 -33.55
CA GLN A 42 6.54 11.85 -33.64
C GLN A 42 6.36 10.40 -33.19
N GLY A 43 5.25 10.09 -32.52
CA GLY A 43 5.00 8.78 -31.93
C GLY A 43 5.47 8.65 -30.48
N GLY A 44 5.29 7.46 -29.94
CA GLY A 44 5.67 7.08 -28.59
C GLY A 44 5.21 5.66 -28.27
N GLN A 45 5.68 5.12 -27.16
CA GLN A 45 5.22 3.83 -26.65
C GLN A 45 3.85 3.98 -25.98
N LEU A 46 3.00 2.95 -26.00
CA LEU A 46 1.68 3.02 -25.35
C LEU A 46 1.78 3.41 -23.87
N GLY A 47 2.80 2.93 -23.15
CA GLY A 47 3.01 3.30 -21.74
C GLY A 47 3.30 4.79 -21.53
N SER A 48 3.89 5.47 -22.53
CA SER A 48 4.20 6.90 -22.48
C SER A 48 3.03 7.79 -22.92
N ALA A 49 1.97 7.21 -23.48
CA ALA A 49 0.72 7.91 -23.78
C ALA A 49 0.02 8.25 -22.46
N VAL A 50 -0.05 9.56 -22.17
CA VAL A 50 -0.70 10.08 -20.98
C VAL A 50 -1.56 11.27 -21.31
N ALA A 51 -2.66 11.42 -20.57
CA ALA A 51 -3.47 12.63 -20.56
C ALA A 51 -3.48 13.22 -19.15
N ARG A 52 -3.76 14.51 -19.07
CA ARG A 52 -3.96 15.19 -17.78
C ARG A 52 -5.15 14.57 -17.05
N ASP A 53 -5.04 14.49 -15.74
CA ASP A 53 -6.12 14.11 -14.85
C ASP A 53 -6.18 15.05 -13.62
N GLU A 54 -7.03 14.73 -12.67
CA GLU A 54 -7.26 15.48 -11.45
C GLU A 54 -5.97 15.77 -10.67
N THR A 55 -6.00 16.90 -9.96
CA THR A 55 -5.00 17.26 -8.95
C THR A 55 -5.69 17.29 -7.61
N PHE A 56 -5.06 16.66 -6.64
CA PHE A 56 -5.57 16.50 -5.30
C PHE A 56 -4.85 17.46 -4.37
N PHE A 57 -5.61 18.02 -3.43
CA PHE A 57 -5.13 18.96 -2.44
C PHE A 57 -5.59 18.52 -1.05
N ALA A 58 -4.69 18.61 -0.07
CA ALA A 58 -5.03 18.44 1.34
C ALA A 58 -4.12 19.30 2.21
N LEU A 59 -4.57 19.60 3.43
CA LEU A 59 -3.76 20.28 4.45
C LEU A 59 -3.29 19.27 5.50
N SER A 60 -2.23 19.62 6.23
CA SER A 60 -1.74 18.80 7.35
C SER A 60 -2.86 18.40 8.31
N GLY A 61 -3.00 17.09 8.56
CA GLY A 61 -4.02 16.50 9.44
C GLY A 61 -5.42 16.43 8.82
N ALA A 62 -5.58 16.73 7.54
CA ALA A 62 -6.87 16.57 6.87
C ALA A 62 -7.28 15.09 6.84
N LYS A 63 -8.59 14.84 7.02
CA LYS A 63 -9.15 13.48 6.91
C LYS A 63 -9.36 13.07 5.45
N PHE A 64 -9.58 14.05 4.58
CA PHE A 64 -9.94 13.85 3.19
C PHE A 64 -9.21 14.82 2.27
N SER A 65 -9.02 14.41 1.02
CA SER A 65 -8.45 15.25 -0.04
C SER A 65 -9.53 15.79 -0.97
N THR A 66 -9.30 16.97 -1.51
CA THR A 66 -10.13 17.59 -2.55
C THR A 66 -9.49 17.33 -3.91
N GLY A 67 -10.16 16.54 -4.76
CA GLY A 67 -9.79 16.35 -6.16
C GLY A 67 -10.39 17.43 -7.06
N LYS A 68 -9.60 18.00 -7.97
CA LYS A 68 -10.09 18.90 -9.01
C LYS A 68 -9.31 18.74 -10.31
N MET A 69 -10.03 18.66 -11.43
CA MET A 69 -9.42 18.83 -12.75
C MET A 69 -9.02 20.29 -12.93
N ILE A 70 -7.71 20.57 -12.89
CA ILE A 70 -7.14 21.91 -13.09
C ILE A 70 -6.28 21.94 -14.35
N ASN A 71 -6.30 23.07 -15.05
CA ASN A 71 -5.57 23.28 -16.29
C ASN A 71 -4.81 24.62 -16.23
N ASP A 72 -4.46 25.17 -17.39
CA ASP A 72 -3.82 26.47 -17.53
C ASP A 72 -4.75 27.65 -17.17
N LYS A 73 -6.05 27.41 -16.96
CA LYS A 73 -7.03 28.40 -16.49
C LYS A 73 -7.23 28.28 -14.98
N ALA A 74 -7.29 29.45 -14.33
CA ALA A 74 -7.48 29.55 -12.89
C ALA A 74 -8.80 28.89 -12.48
N SER A 75 -8.70 27.94 -11.55
CA SER A 75 -9.83 27.24 -10.94
C SER A 75 -9.88 27.56 -9.46
N LEU A 76 -11.07 27.88 -8.95
CA LEU A 76 -11.27 28.04 -7.51
C LEU A 76 -11.21 26.67 -6.83
N ILE A 77 -10.38 26.57 -5.79
CA ILE A 77 -10.16 25.38 -4.98
C ILE A 77 -10.51 25.71 -3.53
N GLU A 78 -11.13 24.75 -2.86
CA GLU A 78 -11.43 24.82 -1.43
C GLU A 78 -11.02 23.51 -0.77
N VAL A 79 -10.20 23.62 0.27
CA VAL A 79 -9.75 22.48 1.08
C VAL A 79 -10.08 22.72 2.53
N ASP A 80 -10.45 21.67 3.24
CA ASP A 80 -10.76 21.76 4.67
C ASP A 80 -9.51 22.12 5.47
N LEU A 81 -9.66 23.09 6.36
CA LEU A 81 -8.67 23.40 7.38
C LEU A 81 -9.05 22.64 8.66
N PRO A 82 -8.41 21.49 8.95
CA PRO A 82 -8.83 20.63 10.03
C PRO A 82 -8.65 21.32 11.38
N ALA A 83 -9.56 21.08 12.32
CA ALA A 83 -9.51 21.67 13.66
C ALA A 83 -8.22 21.35 14.43
N SER A 84 -7.49 20.31 14.05
CA SER A 84 -6.16 19.99 14.60
C SER A 84 -5.05 20.91 14.09
N ALA A 85 -5.24 21.61 12.97
CA ALA A 85 -4.24 22.46 12.34
C ALA A 85 -4.31 23.93 12.78
N TYR A 86 -5.35 24.33 13.53
CA TYR A 86 -5.52 25.71 13.97
C TYR A 86 -6.02 25.85 15.41
N SER A 87 -5.78 27.01 15.99
CA SER A 87 -6.45 27.50 17.20
C SER A 87 -6.98 28.91 16.96
N ARG A 88 -7.90 29.40 17.79
CA ARG A 88 -8.29 30.82 17.76
C ARG A 88 -7.70 31.54 18.97
N ASP A 89 -7.16 32.74 18.74
CA ASP A 89 -6.81 33.63 19.84
C ASP A 89 -8.10 34.08 20.54
N ILE A 90 -8.18 33.85 21.85
CA ILE A 90 -9.40 34.11 22.64
C ILE A 90 -9.73 35.61 22.70
N ASN A 91 -8.72 36.48 22.58
CA ASN A 91 -8.89 37.92 22.70
C ASN A 91 -9.18 38.60 21.37
N THR A 92 -8.55 38.13 20.28
CA THR A 92 -8.64 38.77 18.96
C THR A 92 -9.51 38.01 17.96
N GLY A 93 -9.84 36.74 18.23
CA GLY A 93 -10.56 35.88 17.29
C GLY A 93 -9.73 35.38 16.09
N VAL A 94 -8.48 35.85 15.97
CA VAL A 94 -7.55 35.53 14.88
C VAL A 94 -7.28 34.02 14.83
N VAL A 95 -7.30 33.45 13.63
CA VAL A 95 -6.99 32.04 13.39
C VAL A 95 -5.47 31.87 13.43
N GLN A 96 -4.98 31.10 14.40
CA GLN A 96 -3.58 30.77 14.56
C GLN A 96 -3.28 29.41 13.92
N ILE A 97 -2.41 29.39 12.91
CA ILE A 97 -2.00 28.18 12.19
C ILE A 97 -0.51 27.94 12.45
N SER A 98 -0.11 26.67 12.67
CA SER A 98 1.30 26.33 12.81
C SER A 98 2.09 26.66 11.53
N GLN A 99 3.28 27.25 11.65
CA GLN A 99 4.19 27.43 10.50
C GLN A 99 4.66 26.10 9.90
N ARG A 100 4.53 24.99 10.63
CA ARG A 100 4.84 23.66 10.13
C ARG A 100 3.71 23.06 9.31
N ALA A 101 2.49 23.61 9.37
CA ALA A 101 1.37 23.12 8.58
C ALA A 101 1.64 23.34 7.08
N ARG A 102 1.28 22.35 6.28
CA ARG A 102 1.59 22.24 4.86
C ARG A 102 0.33 22.06 4.04
N MET A 103 0.41 22.48 2.79
CA MET A 103 -0.49 22.08 1.73
C MET A 103 0.21 21.02 0.88
N ASN A 104 -0.40 19.85 0.82
CA ASN A 104 0.07 18.68 0.08
C ASN A 104 -0.71 18.58 -1.22
N ILE A 105 0.00 18.34 -2.32
CA ILE A 105 -0.53 18.40 -3.67
C ILE A 105 -0.03 17.20 -4.47
N SER A 106 -0.97 16.47 -5.06
CA SER A 106 -0.66 15.32 -5.91
C SER A 106 -1.37 15.45 -7.24
N ALA A 107 -0.60 15.53 -8.32
CA ALA A 107 -1.14 15.56 -9.66
C ALA A 107 -1.19 14.15 -10.22
N CYS A 108 -2.33 13.81 -10.81
CA CYS A 108 -2.51 12.58 -11.55
C CYS A 108 -2.52 12.81 -13.07
N ARG A 109 -2.36 11.71 -13.79
CA ARG A 109 -2.58 11.57 -15.23
C ARG A 109 -3.45 10.36 -15.47
N VAL A 110 -4.07 10.29 -16.64
CA VAL A 110 -4.62 9.05 -17.17
C VAL A 110 -3.54 8.40 -18.03
N GLY A 111 -3.21 7.14 -17.77
CA GLY A 111 -2.19 6.39 -18.50
C GLY A 111 -2.55 4.92 -18.66
N ALA A 112 -1.79 4.22 -19.49
CA ALA A 112 -1.94 2.77 -19.68
C ALA A 112 -1.10 1.98 -18.66
N ALA A 113 -1.73 1.00 -18.02
CA ALA A 113 -1.10 -0.12 -17.32
C ALA A 113 -0.47 -1.11 -18.33
N ILE A 114 0.30 -2.09 -17.86
CA ILE A 114 1.05 -3.00 -18.76
C ILE A 114 0.14 -3.84 -19.66
N ASN A 115 -1.08 -4.13 -19.23
CA ASN A 115 -2.08 -4.88 -19.97
C ASN A 115 -2.99 -4.00 -20.84
N GLY A 116 -2.68 -2.70 -20.94
CA GLY A 116 -3.48 -1.72 -21.68
C GLY A 116 -4.70 -1.17 -20.92
N THR A 117 -4.87 -1.52 -19.63
CA THR A 117 -5.90 -0.88 -18.79
C THR A 117 -5.61 0.61 -18.67
N VAL A 118 -6.58 1.44 -19.02
CA VAL A 118 -6.48 2.89 -18.86
C VAL A 118 -6.94 3.25 -17.46
N SER A 119 -6.06 3.88 -16.67
CA SER A 119 -6.28 4.16 -15.26
C SER A 119 -5.65 5.49 -14.87
N GLN A 120 -6.13 6.06 -13.76
CA GLN A 120 -5.46 7.16 -13.09
C GLN A 120 -4.09 6.70 -12.57
N THR A 121 -3.08 7.55 -12.65
CA THR A 121 -1.73 7.25 -12.18
C THR A 121 -1.06 8.50 -11.67
N LEU A 122 -0.23 8.35 -10.65
CA LEU A 122 0.51 9.47 -10.07
C LEU A 122 1.46 10.05 -11.12
N SER A 123 1.44 11.38 -11.28
CA SER A 123 2.34 12.10 -12.18
C SER A 123 3.34 12.99 -11.46
N GLY A 124 3.05 13.38 -10.22
CA GLY A 124 3.98 14.10 -9.36
C GLY A 124 3.32 14.62 -8.11
N GLN A 125 4.16 14.87 -7.11
CA GLN A 125 3.73 15.30 -5.80
C GLN A 125 4.56 16.51 -5.35
N GLY A 126 3.98 17.31 -4.46
CA GLY A 126 4.64 18.47 -3.87
C GLY A 126 4.01 18.84 -2.55
N SER A 127 4.78 19.51 -1.69
CA SER A 127 4.30 19.98 -0.41
C SER A 127 4.92 21.33 -0.09
N ILE A 128 4.10 22.31 0.31
CA ILE A 128 4.53 23.68 0.62
C ILE A 128 4.00 24.11 2.00
N PRO A 129 4.79 24.79 2.85
CA PRO A 129 4.26 25.39 4.07
C PRO A 129 3.13 26.37 3.77
N ILE A 130 2.02 26.30 4.50
CA ILE A 130 0.84 27.14 4.24
C ILE A 130 1.20 28.62 4.36
N TYR A 131 2.07 29.00 5.31
CA TYR A 131 2.45 30.40 5.51
C TYR A 131 3.10 31.03 4.27
N GLU A 132 3.84 30.24 3.47
CA GLU A 132 4.51 30.73 2.26
C GLU A 132 3.51 31.14 1.17
N LEU A 133 2.31 30.56 1.18
CA LEU A 133 1.22 30.94 0.28
C LEU A 133 0.78 32.39 0.52
N PHE A 134 0.95 32.92 1.73
CA PHE A 134 0.48 34.25 2.13
C PHE A 134 1.57 35.33 2.06
N THR A 135 2.84 34.99 1.82
CA THR A 135 3.97 35.92 2.00
C THR A 135 4.47 36.61 0.74
N GLU A 136 4.22 36.10 -0.47
CA GLU A 136 4.79 36.65 -1.71
C GLU A 136 3.84 37.56 -2.50
N ALA A 137 4.04 38.88 -2.36
CA ALA A 137 3.37 39.91 -3.13
C ALA A 137 3.95 40.04 -4.56
N VAL A 138 3.24 39.58 -5.58
CA VAL A 138 3.64 39.84 -6.98
C VAL A 138 3.00 41.13 -7.47
N LYS A 139 3.81 42.07 -7.99
CA LYS A 139 3.33 43.26 -8.68
C LYS A 139 2.89 42.88 -10.10
N TYR A 140 1.61 42.99 -10.40
CA TYR A 140 1.11 42.85 -11.77
C TYR A 140 1.39 44.13 -12.58
N LYS A 141 1.95 43.97 -13.78
CA LYS A 141 1.96 45.01 -14.83
C LYS A 141 0.75 44.81 -15.73
N ASP A 142 0.14 45.90 -16.18
CA ASP A 142 -0.98 45.82 -17.12
C ASP A 142 -0.50 45.19 -18.44
N ALA A 143 -1.14 44.09 -18.84
CA ALA A 143 -0.75 43.31 -20.00
C ALA A 143 -0.97 44.05 -21.34
N GLN A 144 -1.77 45.12 -21.38
CA GLN A 144 -2.01 45.91 -22.58
C GLN A 144 -1.09 47.12 -22.71
N THR A 145 -0.65 47.72 -21.60
CA THR A 145 0.13 48.97 -21.62
C THR A 145 1.61 48.77 -21.27
N GLY A 146 1.96 47.68 -20.57
CA GLY A 146 3.34 47.42 -20.10
C GLY A 146 3.81 48.37 -19.01
N GLU A 147 2.95 49.30 -18.58
CA GLU A 147 3.18 50.24 -17.48
C GLU A 147 2.83 49.58 -16.14
N ASP A 148 3.46 50.04 -15.06
CA ASP A 148 3.05 49.67 -13.71
C ASP A 148 1.62 50.20 -13.50
N ALA A 149 0.66 49.31 -13.26
CA ALA A 149 -0.72 49.75 -13.03
C ALA A 149 -0.75 50.64 -11.77
N ASP A 150 -1.30 51.85 -11.88
CA ASP A 150 -1.50 52.79 -10.75
C ASP A 150 -2.32 52.18 -9.59
N GLN A 151 -2.96 51.03 -9.82
CA GLN A 151 -3.50 50.13 -8.81
C GLN A 151 -2.69 48.83 -8.77
N VAL A 152 -1.59 48.83 -8.01
CA VAL A 152 -0.83 47.61 -7.73
C VAL A 152 -1.69 46.69 -6.86
N MET A 153 -2.40 45.75 -7.49
CA MET A 153 -3.03 44.65 -6.76
C MET A 153 -1.91 43.71 -6.29
N ILE A 154 -1.52 43.87 -5.03
CA ILE A 154 -0.63 42.92 -4.35
C ILE A 154 -1.47 41.70 -4.01
N MET A 155 -1.34 40.63 -4.79
CA MET A 155 -1.94 39.34 -4.47
C MET A 155 -0.85 38.34 -4.13
N PRO A 156 -1.01 37.56 -3.04
CA PRO A 156 -0.12 36.45 -2.77
C PRO A 156 -0.15 35.45 -3.93
N PHE A 157 1.03 35.06 -4.41
CA PHE A 157 1.22 34.11 -5.50
C PHE A 157 2.37 33.16 -5.17
N GLN A 158 2.17 31.86 -5.37
CA GLN A 158 3.21 30.85 -5.18
C GLN A 158 3.21 29.80 -6.29
N GLN A 159 4.39 29.27 -6.58
CA GLN A 159 4.57 28.14 -7.50
C GLN A 159 5.04 26.91 -6.74
N VAL A 160 4.26 25.85 -6.80
CA VAL A 160 4.57 24.57 -6.17
C VAL A 160 5.02 23.59 -7.26
N PRO A 161 6.33 23.28 -7.35
CA PRO A 161 6.81 22.28 -8.29
C PRO A 161 6.40 20.88 -7.82
N LEU A 162 5.84 20.10 -8.73
CA LEU A 162 5.52 18.70 -8.50
C LEU A 162 6.62 17.83 -9.11
N LYS A 163 7.09 16.85 -8.35
CA LYS A 163 8.14 15.91 -8.76
C LYS A 163 7.62 14.49 -8.67
N TYR A 164 8.06 13.65 -9.60
CA TYR A 164 7.78 12.22 -9.54
C TYR A 164 8.96 11.51 -8.87
N SER A 165 8.74 11.02 -7.65
CA SER A 165 9.70 10.24 -6.86
C SER A 165 11.13 10.85 -6.79
N ALA A 166 12.17 10.03 -6.93
CA ALA A 166 13.58 10.38 -6.91
C ALA A 166 14.01 11.26 -8.10
N TRP A 167 13.12 11.51 -9.07
CA TRP A 167 13.48 12.36 -10.20
C TRP A 167 13.64 13.82 -9.77
N GLY A 168 14.79 14.42 -10.12
CA GLY A 168 15.04 15.84 -9.90
C GLY A 168 14.17 16.79 -10.74
N ALA A 169 13.64 16.33 -11.89
CA ALA A 169 12.88 17.17 -12.82
C ALA A 169 11.42 17.35 -12.35
N HIS A 170 10.85 18.52 -12.67
CA HIS A 170 9.44 18.80 -12.39
C HIS A 170 8.56 18.11 -13.43
N SER A 171 7.56 17.37 -12.98
CA SER A 171 6.55 16.78 -13.86
C SER A 171 5.43 17.76 -14.19
N ALA A 172 5.13 18.67 -13.25
CA ALA A 172 4.19 19.76 -13.38
C ALA A 172 4.54 20.88 -12.38
N VAL A 173 3.95 22.06 -12.55
CA VAL A 173 3.99 23.17 -11.60
C VAL A 173 2.56 23.63 -11.33
N ILE A 174 2.20 23.73 -10.06
CA ILE A 174 0.92 24.30 -9.63
C ILE A 174 1.15 25.75 -9.22
N SER A 175 0.46 26.68 -9.86
CA SER A 175 0.46 28.07 -9.41
C SER A 175 -0.76 28.30 -8.51
N VAL A 176 -0.55 28.87 -7.33
CA VAL A 176 -1.57 29.16 -6.33
C VAL A 176 -1.64 30.67 -6.14
N CYS A 177 -2.84 31.25 -6.17
CA CYS A 177 -3.01 32.68 -5.95
C CYS A 177 -4.23 33.04 -5.09
N ASN A 178 -4.13 34.20 -4.43
CA ASN A 178 -5.15 34.76 -3.55
C ASN A 178 -5.68 33.75 -2.50
N PRO A 179 -4.81 33.15 -1.67
CA PRO A 179 -5.24 32.26 -0.60
C PRO A 179 -5.97 33.03 0.50
N GLN A 180 -7.07 32.45 0.99
CA GLN A 180 -7.93 33.02 2.02
C GLN A 180 -8.41 31.92 2.95
N VAL A 181 -8.47 32.19 4.26
CA VAL A 181 -9.19 31.32 5.19
C VAL A 181 -10.61 31.84 5.34
N VAL A 182 -11.59 30.98 5.12
CA VAL A 182 -13.02 31.31 5.20
C VAL A 182 -13.73 30.32 6.10
N ALA A 183 -14.72 30.77 6.87
CA ALA A 183 -15.63 29.86 7.56
C ALA A 183 -16.87 29.59 6.69
N LEU A 184 -17.35 28.36 6.71
CA LEU A 184 -18.66 28.00 6.16
C LEU A 184 -19.72 28.15 7.25
N ASP A 185 -20.79 28.89 6.99
CA ASP A 185 -21.96 28.89 7.88
C ASP A 185 -22.66 27.52 7.75
N PRO A 186 -22.73 26.72 8.83
CA PRO A 186 -23.31 25.37 8.77
C PRO A 186 -24.82 25.36 8.50
N LEU A 187 -25.52 26.47 8.74
CA LEU A 187 -26.97 26.57 8.52
C LEU A 187 -27.31 27.00 7.09
N THR A 188 -26.49 27.86 6.49
CA THR A 188 -26.77 28.45 5.17
C THR A 188 -25.89 27.90 4.06
N GLY A 189 -24.77 27.27 4.38
CA GLY A 189 -23.74 26.85 3.42
C GLY A 189 -23.03 28.03 2.74
N VAL A 190 -23.24 29.26 3.23
CA VAL A 190 -22.63 30.46 2.67
C VAL A 190 -21.29 30.71 3.36
N HIS A 191 -20.30 31.13 2.58
CA HIS A 191 -19.01 31.49 3.14
C HIS A 191 -19.06 32.85 3.82
N THR A 192 -18.45 32.91 4.99
CA THR A 192 -18.17 34.15 5.72
C THR A 192 -17.09 34.99 5.00
N ALA A 193 -16.87 36.21 5.50
CA ALA A 193 -15.73 37.01 5.10
C ALA A 193 -14.40 36.30 5.44
N ALA A 194 -13.34 36.65 4.71
CA ALA A 194 -12.00 36.15 4.97
C ALA A 194 -11.60 36.41 6.43
N GLN A 195 -11.08 35.39 7.08
CA GLN A 195 -10.63 35.42 8.47
C GLN A 195 -9.20 35.95 8.54
N ASP A 196 -8.89 36.71 9.59
CA ASP A 196 -7.51 37.08 9.89
C ASP A 196 -6.73 35.84 10.35
N VAL A 197 -5.54 35.66 9.79
CA VAL A 197 -4.67 34.50 10.04
C VAL A 197 -3.32 34.96 10.60
N GLN A 198 -2.86 34.27 11.63
CA GLN A 198 -1.51 34.42 12.18
C GLN A 198 -0.78 33.07 12.12
N PHE A 199 0.40 33.07 11.51
CA PHE A 199 1.26 31.89 11.48
C PHE A 199 2.18 31.85 12.71
N VAL A 200 2.02 30.82 13.54
CA VAL A 200 2.70 30.69 14.83
C VAL A 200 3.88 29.73 14.70
N ARG A 201 5.05 30.19 15.13
CA ARG A 201 6.26 29.37 15.23
C ARG A 201 6.37 28.76 16.62
N SER A 202 6.87 27.52 16.69
CA SER A 202 7.19 26.85 17.94
C SER A 202 8.68 26.50 17.98
N PRO A 203 9.57 27.40 18.44
CA PRO A 203 11.02 27.19 18.38
C PRO A 203 11.50 25.90 19.04
N GLY A 204 10.85 25.48 20.13
CA GLY A 204 11.17 24.22 20.82
C GLY A 204 10.81 22.99 19.98
N ILE A 205 9.67 23.01 19.28
CA ILE A 205 9.28 21.93 18.36
C ILE A 205 10.22 21.92 17.15
N ASP A 206 10.50 23.07 16.55
CA ASP A 206 11.42 23.17 15.41
C ASP A 206 12.81 22.62 15.75
N ALA A 207 13.36 23.00 16.91
CA ALA A 207 14.66 22.51 17.36
C ALA A 207 14.65 21.00 17.68
N PHE A 208 13.51 20.45 18.11
CA PHE A 208 13.35 19.02 18.32
C PHE A 208 13.26 18.26 17.00
N MET A 209 12.42 18.73 16.08
CA MET A 209 12.20 18.11 14.76
C MET A 209 13.44 18.18 13.88
N ALA A 210 14.26 19.22 13.97
CA ALA A 210 15.55 19.29 13.27
C ALA A 210 16.51 18.13 13.61
N LYS A 211 16.29 17.42 14.73
CA LYS A 211 17.08 16.23 15.08
C LYS A 211 16.72 15.00 14.25
N SER A 212 15.59 15.01 13.53
CA SER A 212 15.17 13.87 12.69
C SER A 212 16.10 13.66 11.50
N GLU A 213 16.66 14.73 10.93
CA GLU A 213 17.58 14.64 9.78
C GLU A 213 18.90 13.90 10.15
N PRO A 214 19.62 14.27 11.22
CA PRO A 214 20.75 13.47 11.71
C PRO A 214 20.37 12.03 12.07
N ALA A 215 19.16 11.81 12.61
CA ALA A 215 18.68 10.46 12.93
C ALA A 215 18.46 9.61 11.66
N LEU A 216 17.86 10.18 10.62
CA LEU A 216 17.72 9.54 9.31
C LEU A 216 19.08 9.21 8.69
N GLN A 217 20.03 10.14 8.74
CA GLN A 217 21.39 9.90 8.24
C GLN A 217 22.05 8.76 9.01
N SER A 218 21.96 8.75 10.35
CA SER A 218 22.51 7.68 11.18
C SER A 218 21.90 6.31 10.86
N ILE A 219 20.59 6.25 10.56
CA ILE A 219 19.92 5.02 10.13
C ILE A 219 20.40 4.59 8.76
N TYR A 220 20.50 5.52 7.82
CA TYR A 220 21.02 5.26 6.47
C TYR A 220 22.43 4.67 6.54
N ASP A 221 23.33 5.32 7.27
CA ASP A 221 24.72 4.88 7.44
C ASP A 221 24.80 3.51 8.12
N SER A 222 23.98 3.26 9.15
CA SER A 222 23.93 1.97 9.85
C SER A 222 23.44 0.84 8.95
N ALA A 223 22.41 1.10 8.14
CA ALA A 223 21.91 0.14 7.16
C ALA A 223 23.01 -0.19 6.15
N TRP A 224 23.68 0.82 5.58
CA TRP A 224 24.77 0.60 4.63
C TRP A 224 25.94 -0.19 5.22
N ALA A 225 26.37 0.15 6.43
CA ALA A 225 27.43 -0.59 7.12
C ALA A 225 27.09 -2.07 7.29
N LEU A 226 25.83 -2.41 7.60
CA LEU A 226 25.41 -3.81 7.64
C LEU A 226 25.47 -4.46 6.25
N ARG A 227 25.04 -3.74 5.21
CA ARG A 227 24.96 -4.24 3.82
C ARG A 227 26.32 -4.42 3.16
N GLU A 228 27.35 -3.74 3.63
CA GLU A 228 28.75 -3.98 3.22
C GLU A 228 29.20 -5.41 3.56
N HIS A 229 28.66 -6.00 4.63
CA HIS A 229 29.04 -7.33 5.11
C HIS A 229 28.00 -8.40 4.78
N LEU A 230 26.70 -8.06 4.87
CA LEU A 230 25.60 -8.95 4.55
C LEU A 230 25.12 -8.67 3.12
N VAL A 231 25.85 -9.15 2.12
CA VAL A 231 25.64 -8.75 0.72
C VAL A 231 24.61 -9.65 0.02
N TYR A 232 23.68 -9.04 -0.73
CA TYR A 232 22.86 -9.78 -1.70
C TYR A 232 23.59 -9.87 -3.04
N LYS A 233 24.09 -11.06 -3.40
CA LYS A 233 24.96 -11.23 -4.58
C LYS A 233 24.32 -10.78 -5.90
N GLY A 234 22.99 -10.95 -6.05
CA GLY A 234 22.26 -10.57 -7.27
C GLY A 234 22.22 -9.07 -7.51
N SER A 235 22.31 -8.27 -6.44
CA SER A 235 22.42 -6.81 -6.50
C SER A 235 23.05 -6.32 -5.19
N PRO A 236 24.38 -6.17 -5.13
CA PRO A 236 25.10 -5.84 -3.90
C PRO A 236 24.65 -4.54 -3.24
N ASN A 237 24.17 -3.59 -4.04
CA ASN A 237 23.69 -2.28 -3.59
C ASN A 237 22.19 -2.26 -3.28
N LEU A 238 21.51 -3.41 -3.30
CA LEU A 238 20.09 -3.49 -3.00
C LEU A 238 19.87 -3.33 -1.50
N THR A 239 19.48 -2.12 -1.10
CA THR A 239 19.00 -1.79 0.24
C THR A 239 18.18 -0.50 0.21
N LYS A 240 17.10 -0.44 1.02
CA LYS A 240 16.19 0.71 1.01
C LYS A 240 15.82 1.16 2.42
N SER A 241 16.74 1.79 3.15
CA SER A 241 16.48 2.29 4.51
C SER A 241 15.74 3.63 4.56
N VAL A 242 15.99 4.50 3.57
CA VAL A 242 15.41 5.85 3.42
C VAL A 242 14.89 6.02 1.99
N MET A 243 13.76 6.71 1.85
CA MET A 243 13.12 7.03 0.59
C MET A 243 12.85 8.54 0.47
N ARG A 244 12.66 9.01 -0.75
CA ARG A 244 12.28 10.39 -1.04
C ARG A 244 10.76 10.53 -1.08
N VAL A 245 10.21 11.53 -0.39
CA VAL A 245 8.78 11.82 -0.32
C VAL A 245 8.51 13.34 -0.34
N PRO A 246 7.29 13.81 -0.66
CA PRO A 246 7.00 15.23 -0.97
C PRO A 246 7.14 16.22 0.20
N GLY A 247 7.16 15.73 1.44
CA GLY A 247 7.47 16.50 2.65
C GLY A 247 8.57 15.82 3.47
N GLY A 248 8.34 14.57 3.89
CA GLY A 248 9.31 13.81 4.67
C GLY A 248 9.50 14.34 6.08
N TYR A 249 10.45 13.78 6.81
CA TYR A 249 10.72 14.15 8.19
C TYR A 249 11.36 15.53 8.23
N ASN A 250 10.78 16.43 9.03
CA ASN A 250 11.18 17.83 9.12
C ASN A 250 11.19 18.56 7.76
N ALA A 251 10.27 18.21 6.85
CA ALA A 251 10.20 18.80 5.51
C ALA A 251 11.49 18.62 4.64
N SER A 252 12.35 17.66 4.98
CA SER A 252 13.61 17.40 4.28
C SER A 252 13.44 16.77 2.89
N GLY A 253 12.25 16.27 2.59
CA GLY A 253 11.97 15.46 1.41
C GLY A 253 12.37 13.99 1.56
N TYR A 254 12.75 13.54 2.77
CA TYR A 254 13.16 12.15 3.03
C TYR A 254 12.41 11.55 4.24
N ALA A 255 12.11 10.26 4.18
CA ALA A 255 11.52 9.49 5.27
C ALA A 255 12.10 8.07 5.30
N LEU A 256 11.86 7.34 6.39
CA LEU A 256 12.20 5.92 6.43
C LEU A 256 11.34 5.14 5.44
N SER A 257 11.93 4.24 4.66
CA SER A 257 11.17 3.43 3.69
C SER A 257 10.14 2.52 4.37
N ALA A 258 10.38 2.12 5.63
CA ALA A 258 9.41 1.39 6.43
C ALA A 258 8.09 2.17 6.62
N SER A 259 8.10 3.51 6.52
CA SER A 259 6.89 4.33 6.62
C SER A 259 5.87 4.03 5.52
N VAL A 260 6.24 3.42 4.38
CA VAL A 260 5.26 3.10 3.32
C VAL A 260 4.18 2.13 3.80
N ASN A 261 4.49 1.36 4.84
CA ASN A 261 3.54 0.44 5.45
C ASN A 261 2.46 1.17 6.26
N ASP A 262 2.62 2.48 6.51
CA ASP A 262 1.71 3.33 7.28
C ASP A 262 0.91 4.29 6.39
N ILE A 263 0.92 4.09 5.07
CA ILE A 263 0.10 4.90 4.18
C ILE A 263 -1.39 4.74 4.53
N PRO A 264 -2.19 5.82 4.44
CA PRO A 264 -3.62 5.67 4.58
C PRO A 264 -4.20 4.84 3.43
N VAL A 265 -5.27 4.09 3.70
CA VAL A 265 -6.01 3.36 2.67
C VAL A 265 -6.79 4.32 1.76
N SER A 266 -6.81 4.05 0.46
CA SER A 266 -7.51 4.89 -0.53
C SER A 266 -9.04 4.75 -0.51
N PHE A 267 -9.57 3.78 0.24
CA PHE A 267 -11.00 3.42 0.28
C PHE A 267 -11.58 3.53 1.68
N SER A 268 -12.91 3.65 1.76
CA SER A 268 -13.67 3.52 3.02
C SER A 268 -13.68 2.07 3.51
N ASN A 269 -13.99 1.86 4.79
CA ASN A 269 -14.13 0.50 5.34
C ASN A 269 -15.27 -0.27 4.65
N GLU A 270 -16.34 0.43 4.24
CA GLU A 270 -17.43 -0.14 3.45
C GLU A 270 -16.97 -0.68 2.11
N ALA A 271 -16.16 0.08 1.38
CA ALA A 271 -15.57 -0.37 0.11
C ALA A 271 -14.60 -1.52 0.33
N LEU A 272 -13.71 -1.42 1.33
CA LEU A 272 -12.76 -2.49 1.65
C LEU A 272 -13.47 -3.80 1.99
N GLU A 273 -14.49 -3.77 2.85
CA GLU A 273 -15.32 -4.92 3.20
C GLU A 273 -16.01 -5.51 1.97
N SER A 274 -16.58 -4.67 1.12
CA SER A 274 -17.32 -5.12 -0.06
C SER A 274 -16.43 -5.77 -1.11
N ILE A 275 -15.25 -5.20 -1.38
CA ILE A 275 -14.28 -5.75 -2.33
C ILE A 275 -13.65 -7.03 -1.77
N LEU A 276 -13.25 -7.03 -0.49
CA LEU A 276 -12.65 -8.21 0.14
C LEU A 276 -13.65 -9.37 0.20
N SER A 277 -14.93 -9.11 0.46
CA SER A 277 -16.01 -10.09 0.36
C SER A 277 -16.07 -10.73 -1.03
N ALA A 278 -16.13 -9.91 -2.09
CA ALA A 278 -16.16 -10.40 -3.46
C ALA A 278 -14.89 -11.20 -3.82
N ALA A 279 -13.72 -10.72 -3.39
CA ALA A 279 -12.44 -11.39 -3.60
C ALA A 279 -12.42 -12.76 -2.91
N VAL A 280 -12.81 -12.86 -1.64
CA VAL A 280 -12.89 -14.14 -0.90
C VAL A 280 -13.90 -15.09 -1.53
N SER A 281 -15.11 -14.63 -1.85
CA SER A 281 -16.14 -15.46 -2.48
C SER A 281 -15.73 -16.01 -3.85
N SER A 282 -14.78 -15.35 -4.53
CA SER A 282 -14.22 -15.86 -5.79
C SER A 282 -13.21 -17.00 -5.60
N GLN A 283 -12.72 -17.21 -4.38
CA GLN A 283 -11.66 -18.18 -4.06
C GLN A 283 -12.19 -19.44 -3.37
N ILE A 284 -13.34 -19.39 -2.69
CA ILE A 284 -13.88 -20.50 -1.91
C ILE A 284 -15.40 -20.64 -2.06
N PRO A 285 -15.96 -21.86 -1.89
CA PRO A 285 -17.40 -22.09 -1.94
C PRO A 285 -18.16 -21.37 -0.80
N PRO A 286 -19.46 -21.09 -0.96
CA PRO A 286 -20.25 -20.34 0.02
C PRO A 286 -20.29 -20.94 1.44
N GLU A 287 -20.28 -22.27 1.57
CA GLU A 287 -20.31 -22.92 2.89
C GLU A 287 -18.97 -22.80 3.62
N GLU A 288 -17.85 -22.96 2.90
CA GLU A 288 -16.52 -22.71 3.46
C GLU A 288 -16.32 -21.22 3.79
N HIS A 289 -16.92 -20.33 3.00
CA HIS A 289 -16.90 -18.90 3.25
C HIS A 289 -17.61 -18.55 4.57
N LYS A 290 -18.80 -19.10 4.82
CA LYS A 290 -19.50 -18.92 6.11
C LYS A 290 -18.70 -19.50 7.27
N GLU A 291 -18.13 -20.69 7.09
CA GLU A 291 -17.29 -21.35 8.10
C GLU A 291 -16.08 -20.49 8.46
N MET A 292 -15.38 -19.95 7.46
CA MET A 292 -14.24 -19.06 7.67
C MET A 292 -14.61 -17.83 8.50
N LEU A 293 -15.70 -17.15 8.15
CA LEU A 293 -16.15 -15.95 8.86
C LEU A 293 -16.50 -16.24 10.32
N HIS A 294 -17.11 -17.41 10.59
CA HIS A 294 -17.43 -17.85 11.94
C HIS A 294 -16.17 -18.23 12.73
N ALA A 295 -15.28 -19.02 12.14
CA ALA A 295 -14.04 -19.47 12.77
C ALA A 295 -13.09 -18.30 13.11
N LEU A 296 -13.16 -17.20 12.36
CA LEU A 296 -12.36 -15.99 12.56
C LEU A 296 -13.12 -14.82 13.23
N GLU A 297 -14.20 -15.12 13.97
CA GLU A 297 -14.84 -14.14 14.87
C GLU A 297 -13.89 -13.64 15.97
N SER A 298 -12.89 -14.45 16.32
CA SER A 298 -11.83 -14.14 17.28
C SER A 298 -10.46 -14.53 16.70
N PRO A 299 -9.35 -13.97 17.21
CA PRO A 299 -8.01 -14.34 16.75
C PRO A 299 -7.69 -15.79 17.14
N SER A 300 -7.70 -16.70 16.16
CA SER A 300 -7.43 -18.12 16.36
C SER A 300 -6.31 -18.60 15.45
N ILE A 301 -5.29 -19.23 16.03
CA ILE A 301 -4.16 -19.81 15.28
C ILE A 301 -4.61 -20.97 14.39
N PHE A 302 -5.60 -21.74 14.83
CA PHE A 302 -6.08 -22.93 14.11
C PHE A 302 -6.97 -22.53 12.93
N ALA A 303 -7.87 -21.56 13.13
CA ALA A 303 -8.64 -21.00 12.02
C ALA A 303 -7.71 -20.30 11.02
N THR A 304 -6.70 -19.59 11.51
CA THR A 304 -5.64 -18.98 10.69
C THR A 304 -4.93 -20.03 9.83
N GLN A 305 -4.52 -21.16 10.42
CA GLN A 305 -3.85 -22.24 9.69
C GLN A 305 -4.66 -22.77 8.51
N ARG A 306 -5.99 -22.80 8.64
CA ARG A 306 -6.88 -23.25 7.57
C ARG A 306 -7.13 -22.17 6.52
N HIS A 307 -7.30 -20.91 6.92
CA HIS A 307 -7.90 -19.88 6.05
C HIS A 307 -6.96 -18.73 5.66
N ALA A 308 -5.78 -18.59 6.27
CA ALA A 308 -4.87 -17.49 5.98
C ALA A 308 -4.41 -17.47 4.51
N GLN A 309 -4.18 -18.64 3.90
CA GLN A 309 -3.81 -18.73 2.49
C GLN A 309 -4.91 -18.16 1.59
N THR A 310 -6.18 -18.47 1.87
CA THR A 310 -7.34 -17.94 1.13
C THR A 310 -7.42 -16.43 1.25
N LEU A 311 -7.32 -15.89 2.48
CA LEU A 311 -7.33 -14.44 2.72
C LEU A 311 -6.18 -13.74 2.01
N ALA A 312 -4.95 -14.27 2.08
CA ALA A 312 -3.81 -13.69 1.38
C ALA A 312 -3.94 -13.78 -0.14
N THR A 313 -4.52 -14.87 -0.67
CA THR A 313 -4.78 -14.99 -2.10
C THR A 313 -5.84 -13.97 -2.56
N ALA A 314 -6.89 -13.78 -1.75
CA ALA A 314 -7.90 -12.76 -1.98
C ALA A 314 -7.30 -11.34 -1.93
N MET A 315 -6.24 -11.09 -1.15
CA MET A 315 -5.51 -9.82 -1.19
C MET A 315 -4.75 -9.59 -2.50
N SER A 316 -4.17 -10.62 -3.12
CA SER A 316 -3.61 -10.50 -4.49
C SER A 316 -4.68 -10.11 -5.51
N VAL A 317 -5.87 -10.72 -5.38
CA VAL A 317 -7.04 -10.40 -6.23
C VAL A 317 -7.55 -8.98 -5.96
N PHE A 318 -7.62 -8.57 -4.69
CA PHE A 318 -7.97 -7.21 -4.28
C PHE A 318 -7.02 -6.17 -4.89
N ALA A 319 -5.71 -6.42 -4.84
CA ALA A 319 -4.71 -5.53 -5.44
C ALA A 319 -4.89 -5.43 -6.95
N ALA A 320 -5.07 -6.55 -7.65
CA ALA A 320 -5.31 -6.54 -9.09
C ALA A 320 -6.62 -5.81 -9.48
N PHE A 321 -7.64 -5.85 -8.61
CA PHE A 321 -8.89 -5.11 -8.82
C PHE A 321 -8.73 -3.60 -8.63
N THR A 322 -7.99 -3.19 -7.58
CA THR A 322 -7.89 -1.80 -7.11
C THR A 322 -6.71 -1.00 -7.66
N CYS A 323 -5.66 -1.69 -8.11
CA CYS A 323 -4.37 -1.13 -8.51
C CYS A 323 -3.85 -1.84 -9.76
N PRO A 324 -4.35 -1.48 -10.96
CA PRO A 324 -3.84 -2.05 -12.21
C PRO A 324 -2.32 -1.87 -12.31
N TYR A 325 -1.59 -2.95 -12.57
CA TYR A 325 -0.13 -2.90 -12.56
C TYR A 325 0.45 -2.05 -13.69
N ARG A 326 1.23 -1.03 -13.34
CA ARG A 326 1.93 -0.15 -14.26
C ARG A 326 3.42 -0.15 -13.92
N VAL A 327 4.27 -0.21 -14.94
CA VAL A 327 5.71 -0.04 -14.73
C VAL A 327 5.99 1.38 -14.26
N ASP A 328 6.78 1.49 -13.20
CA ASP A 328 7.22 2.75 -12.63
C ASP A 328 7.92 3.63 -13.66
N GLY A 329 7.57 4.91 -13.62
CA GLY A 329 8.19 5.90 -14.48
C GLY A 329 7.31 7.09 -14.78
N THR A 330 7.91 8.06 -15.47
CA THR A 330 7.18 9.20 -16.03
C THR A 330 7.54 9.40 -17.50
N PRO A 331 6.57 9.84 -18.31
CA PRO A 331 6.81 10.20 -19.68
C PRO A 331 7.72 11.42 -19.77
N VAL A 332 8.58 11.43 -20.78
CA VAL A 332 9.44 12.54 -21.17
C VAL A 332 9.35 12.80 -22.66
N ILE A 333 9.47 14.06 -23.02
CA ILE A 333 9.58 14.49 -24.41
C ILE A 333 11.06 14.42 -24.77
N THR A 334 11.36 13.65 -25.80
CA THR A 334 12.70 13.50 -26.39
C THR A 334 12.65 13.98 -27.85
N PRO A 335 13.81 14.17 -28.51
CA PRO A 335 13.83 14.48 -29.94
C PRO A 335 13.10 13.45 -30.81
N ASP A 336 13.01 12.20 -30.35
CA ASP A 336 12.40 11.06 -31.07
C ASP A 336 10.93 10.81 -30.70
N GLY A 337 10.29 11.73 -29.97
CA GLY A 337 8.92 11.60 -29.49
C GLY A 337 8.82 11.41 -27.97
N VAL A 338 7.72 10.80 -27.51
CA VAL A 338 7.46 10.64 -26.07
C VAL A 338 7.88 9.25 -25.59
N ASN A 339 8.82 9.20 -24.65
CA ASN A 339 9.34 7.98 -24.08
C ASN A 339 8.97 7.85 -22.60
N MET A 340 8.80 6.63 -22.11
CA MET A 340 8.72 6.35 -20.68
C MET A 340 10.12 6.15 -20.14
N VAL A 341 10.48 6.88 -19.09
CA VAL A 341 11.73 6.65 -18.35
C VAL A 341 11.38 6.06 -17.00
N GLN A 342 11.98 4.90 -16.73
CA GLN A 342 11.78 4.19 -15.47
C GLN A 342 12.34 4.99 -14.30
N ALA A 343 11.52 5.15 -13.26
CA ALA A 343 11.91 5.82 -12.03
C ALA A 343 11.08 5.21 -10.91
N GLU A 344 11.75 4.53 -9.99
CA GLU A 344 11.11 3.88 -8.84
C GLU A 344 10.30 4.88 -8.00
N SER A 345 9.11 4.51 -7.52
CA SER A 345 8.19 5.41 -6.81
C SER A 345 7.52 4.81 -5.56
N TRP A 346 8.17 4.95 -4.41
CA TRP A 346 7.59 4.60 -3.10
C TRP A 346 6.53 5.60 -2.66
N ARG A 347 5.30 5.38 -3.12
CA ARG A 347 4.19 6.31 -2.89
C ARG A 347 3.81 6.33 -1.40
N PHE A 348 3.82 7.53 -0.82
CA PHE A 348 3.43 7.77 0.57
C PHE A 348 2.05 8.47 0.69
N GLU A 349 1.08 8.05 -0.13
CA GLU A 349 -0.23 8.73 -0.28
C GLU A 349 -1.36 7.76 -0.63
N ALA A 350 -2.59 8.12 -0.26
CA ALA A 350 -3.81 7.33 -0.43
C ALA A 350 -4.55 7.63 -1.75
N LEU A 351 -3.83 7.57 -2.88
CA LEU A 351 -4.40 7.74 -4.22
C LEU A 351 -5.04 6.44 -4.74
N HIS A 352 -6.10 6.57 -5.53
CA HIS A 352 -6.68 5.47 -6.29
C HIS A 352 -6.06 5.44 -7.70
N GLY A 353 -5.87 4.25 -8.26
CA GLY A 353 -5.37 4.06 -9.63
C GLY A 353 -4.19 3.11 -9.74
N ALA A 354 -3.60 3.08 -10.93
CA ALA A 354 -2.49 2.22 -11.32
C ALA A 354 -1.15 2.64 -10.70
N ASP A 355 -0.40 1.64 -10.26
CA ASP A 355 0.90 1.77 -9.59
C ASP A 355 1.79 0.54 -9.88
N ASP A 356 3.06 0.60 -9.48
CA ASP A 356 4.01 -0.53 -9.61
C ASP A 356 3.90 -1.50 -8.41
N CYS A 357 4.87 -2.39 -8.28
CA CYS A 357 4.90 -3.51 -7.35
C CYS A 357 4.98 -3.07 -5.89
N ASP A 358 5.64 -1.95 -5.60
CA ASP A 358 5.72 -1.35 -4.27
C ASP A 358 4.43 -0.63 -3.88
N GLY A 359 3.81 0.12 -4.78
CA GLY A 359 2.50 0.76 -4.54
C GLY A 359 1.40 -0.26 -4.26
N SER A 360 1.33 -1.33 -5.05
CA SER A 360 0.38 -2.43 -4.85
C SER A 360 0.67 -3.25 -3.58
N ALA A 361 1.94 -3.48 -3.23
CA ALA A 361 2.33 -4.09 -1.96
C ALA A 361 1.94 -3.21 -0.75
N ALA A 362 2.21 -1.90 -0.81
CA ALA A 362 1.84 -0.95 0.22
C ALA A 362 0.32 -0.88 0.41
N ASN A 363 -0.45 -0.94 -0.69
CA ASN A 363 -1.92 -1.00 -0.64
C ASN A 363 -2.41 -2.23 0.14
N ASN A 364 -1.87 -3.42 -0.14
CA ASN A 364 -2.23 -4.63 0.61
C ASN A 364 -1.94 -4.49 2.12
N VAL A 365 -0.76 -3.96 2.47
CA VAL A 365 -0.39 -3.73 3.88
C VAL A 365 -1.31 -2.71 4.54
N ALA A 366 -1.65 -1.64 3.83
CA ALA A 366 -2.56 -0.60 4.32
C ALA A 366 -3.96 -1.18 4.61
N VAL A 367 -4.48 -2.08 3.77
CA VAL A 367 -5.76 -2.75 4.00
C VAL A 367 -5.73 -3.65 5.24
N ILE A 368 -4.65 -4.39 5.47
CA ILE A 368 -4.51 -5.21 6.69
C ILE A 368 -4.47 -4.30 7.92
N ASN A 369 -3.71 -3.20 7.87
CA ASN A 369 -3.67 -2.22 8.97
C ASN A 369 -5.03 -1.57 9.21
N ALA A 370 -5.77 -1.21 8.16
CA ALA A 370 -7.13 -0.67 8.27
C ALA A 370 -8.10 -1.70 8.84
N ALA A 371 -7.97 -2.98 8.48
CA ALA A 371 -8.78 -4.06 9.02
C ALA A 371 -8.57 -4.23 10.53
N VAL A 372 -7.31 -4.20 11.00
CA VAL A 372 -6.98 -4.22 12.43
C VAL A 372 -7.57 -3.01 13.14
N ALA A 373 -7.38 -1.81 12.61
CA ALA A 373 -7.91 -0.58 13.21
C ALA A 373 -9.44 -0.55 13.23
N ALA A 374 -10.11 -1.05 12.19
CA ALA A 374 -11.57 -1.13 12.11
C ALA A 374 -12.12 -2.11 13.15
N GLU A 375 -11.51 -3.30 13.29
CA GLU A 375 -11.93 -4.28 14.30
C GLU A 375 -11.70 -3.78 15.74
N GLU A 376 -10.68 -2.96 15.98
CA GLU A 376 -10.47 -2.32 17.28
C GLU A 376 -11.47 -1.19 17.56
N ALA A 377 -11.82 -0.41 16.54
CA ALA A 377 -12.72 0.74 16.68
C ALA A 377 -14.21 0.34 16.74
N THR A 378 -14.63 -0.57 15.87
CA THR A 378 -16.02 -1.05 15.75
C THR A 378 -16.08 -2.58 15.56
N PRO A 379 -15.82 -3.35 16.63
CA PRO A 379 -15.70 -4.81 16.55
C PRO A 379 -16.91 -5.49 15.87
N GLY A 380 -16.64 -6.33 14.88
CA GLY A 380 -17.65 -7.13 14.18
C GLY A 380 -18.54 -6.38 13.19
N GLN A 381 -18.36 -5.07 12.99
CA GLN A 381 -19.12 -4.30 11.99
C GLN A 381 -18.82 -4.76 10.55
N TYR A 382 -17.58 -5.16 10.28
CA TYR A 382 -17.10 -5.56 8.96
C TYR A 382 -16.52 -6.99 9.03
N PRO A 383 -17.35 -8.04 8.80
CA PRO A 383 -16.94 -9.44 9.01
C PRO A 383 -15.69 -9.89 8.25
N HIS A 384 -15.46 -9.42 7.01
CA HIS A 384 -14.31 -9.82 6.21
C HIS A 384 -13.04 -9.09 6.66
N LEU A 385 -13.14 -7.80 6.97
CA LEU A 385 -12.04 -7.06 7.60
C LEU A 385 -11.67 -7.68 8.95
N ARG A 386 -12.67 -8.04 9.76
CA ARG A 386 -12.44 -8.77 11.02
C ARG A 386 -11.71 -10.09 10.78
N ALA A 387 -12.13 -10.88 9.80
CA ALA A 387 -11.46 -12.15 9.48
C ALA A 387 -9.99 -11.93 9.07
N LEU A 388 -9.70 -10.89 8.30
CA LEU A 388 -8.34 -10.50 7.93
C LEU A 388 -7.51 -10.07 9.16
N ALA A 389 -8.09 -9.27 10.05
CA ALA A 389 -7.46 -8.80 11.29
C ALA A 389 -7.17 -9.95 12.27
N ASN A 390 -8.15 -10.84 12.48
CA ASN A 390 -8.05 -11.97 13.40
C ASN A 390 -7.23 -13.15 12.84
N SER A 391 -6.92 -13.14 11.55
CA SER A 391 -6.02 -14.11 10.91
C SER A 391 -4.63 -13.50 10.69
N ILE A 392 -4.43 -12.82 9.55
CA ILE A 392 -3.13 -12.26 9.15
C ILE A 392 -2.66 -11.20 10.16
N GLY A 393 -3.52 -10.26 10.54
CA GLY A 393 -3.16 -9.21 11.51
C GLY A 393 -2.72 -9.75 12.89
N ALA A 394 -3.37 -10.82 13.35
CA ALA A 394 -3.14 -11.41 14.66
C ALA A 394 -1.93 -12.36 14.70
N HIS A 395 -1.69 -13.15 13.66
CA HIS A 395 -0.74 -14.27 13.72
C HIS A 395 0.46 -14.14 12.77
N TYR A 396 0.52 -13.09 11.96
CA TYR A 396 1.63 -12.82 11.04
C TYR A 396 2.33 -11.48 11.32
N VAL A 397 3.64 -11.44 11.05
CA VAL A 397 4.40 -10.21 10.80
C VAL A 397 4.25 -9.93 9.32
N PHE A 398 3.59 -8.84 8.97
CA PHE A 398 3.33 -8.46 7.58
C PHE A 398 3.91 -7.09 7.26
N GLY A 399 4.25 -6.90 5.99
CA GLY A 399 4.87 -5.68 5.48
C GLY A 399 5.33 -5.81 4.05
N VAL A 400 5.88 -4.72 3.49
CA VAL A 400 6.47 -4.70 2.16
C VAL A 400 7.88 -5.31 2.22
N SER A 401 8.13 -6.29 1.36
CA SER A 401 9.44 -6.91 1.21
C SER A 401 10.09 -6.54 -0.12
N VAL A 402 11.38 -6.23 -0.07
CA VAL A 402 12.25 -6.06 -1.24
C VAL A 402 12.84 -7.42 -1.59
N LEU A 403 12.71 -7.83 -2.85
CA LEU A 403 13.08 -9.16 -3.30
C LEU A 403 13.66 -9.17 -4.72
N GLY A 404 14.36 -10.24 -5.07
CA GLY A 404 14.71 -10.56 -6.45
C GLY A 404 13.63 -11.43 -7.09
N ALA A 405 13.24 -11.10 -8.32
CA ALA A 405 12.26 -11.86 -9.11
C ALA A 405 12.84 -12.33 -10.46
N THR A 406 12.22 -13.35 -11.05
CA THR A 406 12.59 -13.90 -12.38
C THR A 406 12.12 -13.02 -13.54
N SER A 407 11.19 -12.10 -13.32
CA SER A 407 10.65 -11.14 -14.31
C SER A 407 10.28 -9.83 -13.61
N GLY A 408 9.89 -8.79 -14.37
CA GLY A 408 9.45 -7.52 -13.79
C GLY A 408 8.04 -7.56 -13.18
N HIS A 409 7.24 -8.57 -13.54
CA HIS A 409 5.90 -8.79 -12.99
C HIS A 409 5.54 -10.28 -13.05
N ALA A 410 4.63 -10.70 -12.16
CA ALA A 410 4.28 -12.12 -11.97
C ALA A 410 3.59 -12.77 -13.18
N ASP A 411 2.96 -11.98 -14.06
CA ASP A 411 2.37 -12.50 -15.30
C ASP A 411 3.40 -13.12 -16.25
N ALA A 412 4.64 -12.61 -16.23
CA ALA A 412 5.77 -13.09 -17.01
C ALA A 412 6.68 -14.04 -16.21
N ALA A 413 6.14 -14.65 -15.16
CA ALA A 413 6.90 -15.58 -14.32
C ALA A 413 7.55 -16.67 -15.17
N ASN A 414 8.82 -16.98 -14.86
CA ASN A 414 9.65 -17.96 -15.55
C ASN A 414 10.15 -17.59 -16.96
N GLU A 415 9.87 -16.39 -17.49
CA GLU A 415 10.37 -15.96 -18.81
C GLU A 415 11.87 -15.63 -18.84
N HIS A 416 12.44 -15.21 -17.70
CA HIS A 416 13.86 -14.82 -17.59
C HIS A 416 14.55 -15.42 -16.37
N GLU A 417 14.50 -16.75 -16.20
CA GLU A 417 15.08 -17.47 -15.04
C GLU A 417 16.52 -17.06 -14.66
N THR A 418 17.33 -16.62 -15.64
CA THR A 418 18.73 -16.20 -15.46
C THR A 418 18.91 -14.74 -15.05
N LYS A 419 17.92 -13.87 -15.27
CA LYS A 419 17.97 -12.46 -14.85
C LYS A 419 17.29 -12.31 -13.49
N ARG A 420 17.78 -11.36 -12.70
CA ARG A 420 17.19 -10.97 -11.41
C ARG A 420 16.71 -9.54 -11.52
N ASN A 421 15.39 -9.36 -11.50
CA ASN A 421 14.77 -8.04 -11.43
C ASN A 421 14.54 -7.69 -9.97
N GLY A 422 14.73 -6.42 -9.60
CA GLY A 422 14.26 -5.93 -8.30
C GLY A 422 12.73 -5.88 -8.31
N HIS A 423 12.12 -6.32 -7.22
CA HIS A 423 10.66 -6.37 -7.06
C HIS A 423 10.29 -6.03 -5.61
N ALA A 424 9.05 -5.61 -5.41
CA ALA A 424 8.44 -5.47 -4.10
C ALA A 424 7.15 -6.28 -4.02
N ALA A 425 6.94 -6.97 -2.91
CA ALA A 425 5.69 -7.67 -2.65
C ALA A 425 5.33 -7.55 -1.18
N SER A 426 4.03 -7.53 -0.88
CA SER A 426 3.58 -7.66 0.50
C SER A 426 3.69 -9.13 0.91
N ILE A 427 4.34 -9.38 2.05
CA ILE A 427 4.48 -10.72 2.61
C ILE A 427 3.88 -10.77 4.01
N ALA A 428 3.45 -11.96 4.40
CA ALA A 428 3.07 -12.28 5.76
C ALA A 428 3.91 -13.48 6.23
N LEU A 429 4.76 -13.25 7.22
CA LEU A 429 5.55 -14.29 7.89
C LEU A 429 4.88 -14.69 9.21
N PRO A 430 4.66 -15.98 9.49
CA PRO A 430 4.09 -16.39 10.78
C PRO A 430 4.91 -15.81 11.94
N LYS A 431 4.27 -15.17 12.92
CA LYS A 431 4.98 -14.54 14.06
C LYS A 431 5.89 -15.53 14.78
N ALA A 432 5.43 -16.77 14.96
CA ALA A 432 6.22 -17.84 15.56
C ALA A 432 7.50 -18.17 14.76
N HIS A 433 7.41 -18.17 13.42
CA HIS A 433 8.55 -18.38 12.53
C HIS A 433 9.50 -17.19 12.53
N PHE A 434 8.95 -15.97 12.49
CA PHE A 434 9.72 -14.73 12.57
C PHE A 434 10.52 -14.66 13.88
N ILE A 435 9.91 -14.97 15.02
CA ILE A 435 10.59 -15.00 16.33
C ILE A 435 11.75 -16.01 16.32
N ALA A 436 11.52 -17.22 15.78
CA ALA A 436 12.58 -18.23 15.66
C ALA A 436 13.72 -17.76 14.74
N ALA A 437 13.40 -17.12 13.61
CA ALA A 437 14.40 -16.58 12.69
C ALA A 437 15.16 -15.37 13.27
N TYR A 438 14.49 -14.55 14.08
CA TYR A 438 15.10 -13.45 14.81
C TYR A 438 16.03 -13.96 15.92
N GLU A 439 15.64 -15.01 16.65
CA GLU A 439 16.53 -15.67 17.62
C GLU A 439 17.80 -16.21 16.94
N LYS A 440 17.67 -16.83 15.76
CA LYS A 440 18.81 -17.28 14.94
C LYS A 440 19.69 -16.09 14.52
N GLY A 441 19.09 -15.01 14.00
CA GLY A 441 19.83 -13.84 13.52
C GLY A 441 20.50 -13.05 14.63
N SER A 442 19.83 -12.83 15.76
CA SER A 442 20.38 -12.10 16.90
C SER A 442 21.58 -12.79 17.54
N ARG A 443 21.61 -14.12 17.55
CA ARG A 443 22.74 -14.94 18.05
C ARG A 443 23.85 -15.15 17.01
N GLY A 444 23.57 -14.83 15.75
CA GLY A 444 24.52 -15.00 14.66
C GLY A 444 25.65 -13.96 14.71
N MET A 445 26.66 -14.20 13.89
CA MET A 445 27.77 -13.28 13.67
C MET A 445 27.71 -12.73 12.25
N ILE A 446 28.17 -11.50 12.05
CA ILE A 446 28.43 -10.91 10.74
C ILE A 446 29.84 -10.33 10.81
N ASN A 447 30.73 -10.75 9.92
CA ASN A 447 32.14 -10.34 9.95
C ASN A 447 32.82 -10.60 11.32
N ASP A 448 32.53 -11.77 11.91
CA ASP A 448 33.01 -12.20 13.24
C ASP A 448 32.56 -11.31 14.41
N GLU A 449 31.67 -10.35 14.16
CA GLU A 449 31.03 -9.53 15.19
C GLU A 449 29.62 -10.06 15.48
N PRO A 450 29.21 -10.15 16.76
CA PRO A 450 27.84 -10.55 17.09
C PRO A 450 26.86 -9.49 16.57
N VAL A 451 25.80 -9.92 15.89
CA VAL A 451 24.73 -9.01 15.42
C VAL A 451 24.15 -8.23 16.61
N ILE A 452 23.99 -8.90 17.75
CA ILE A 452 23.60 -8.29 19.03
C ILE A 452 24.55 -8.76 20.13
N ALA A 453 25.18 -7.82 20.84
CA ALA A 453 26.32 -8.10 21.72
C ALA A 453 26.01 -8.94 22.98
N SER A 454 24.78 -8.95 23.50
CA SER A 454 24.32 -9.82 24.62
C SER A 454 22.81 -9.67 24.87
N ASP A 455 22.23 -10.50 25.77
CA ASP A 455 20.82 -10.45 26.23
C ASP A 455 19.76 -11.06 25.28
N HIS A 456 20.15 -12.09 24.52
CA HIS A 456 19.28 -12.72 23.51
C HIS A 456 17.97 -13.30 24.07
N GLU A 457 17.97 -13.83 25.29
CA GLU A 457 16.75 -14.39 25.91
C GLU A 457 15.74 -13.29 26.23
N TYR A 458 16.21 -12.20 26.87
CA TYR A 458 15.37 -11.02 27.11
C TYR A 458 14.83 -10.44 25.80
N LEU A 459 15.66 -10.33 24.77
CA LEU A 459 15.24 -9.78 23.47
C LEU A 459 14.21 -10.68 22.78
N ALA A 460 14.38 -12.00 22.85
CA ALA A 460 13.39 -12.93 22.32
C ALA A 460 12.03 -12.78 23.03
N ASP A 461 12.03 -12.66 24.35
CA ASP A 461 10.82 -12.40 25.14
C ASP A 461 10.22 -11.02 24.83
N ALA A 462 11.05 -9.99 24.65
CA ALA A 462 10.59 -8.64 24.29
C ALA A 462 9.97 -8.59 22.89
N VAL A 463 10.56 -9.28 21.91
CA VAL A 463 10.00 -9.44 20.56
C VAL A 463 8.70 -10.24 20.61
N TYR A 464 8.65 -11.32 21.39
CA TYR A 464 7.43 -12.10 21.59
C TYR A 464 6.30 -11.23 22.16
N ASN A 465 6.54 -10.50 23.24
CA ASN A 465 5.56 -9.63 23.88
C ASN A 465 5.13 -8.47 22.98
N ALA A 466 6.03 -7.98 22.11
CA ALA A 466 5.71 -6.97 21.10
C ALA A 466 4.78 -7.49 20.01
N LEU A 467 4.93 -8.77 19.63
CA LEU A 467 4.13 -9.41 18.57
C LEU A 467 2.83 -10.03 19.08
N TYR A 468 2.81 -10.49 20.34
CA TYR A 468 1.65 -11.04 21.05
C TYR A 468 1.39 -10.24 22.34
N PRO A 469 0.94 -8.97 22.23
CA PRO A 469 0.59 -8.20 23.41
C PRO A 469 -0.55 -8.89 24.17
N THR A 470 -0.61 -8.66 25.48
CA THR A 470 -1.62 -9.28 26.35
C THR A 470 -3.05 -9.05 25.86
N SER A 471 -3.34 -7.88 25.30
CA SER A 471 -4.65 -7.57 24.71
C SER A 471 -5.05 -8.51 23.58
N LEU A 472 -4.10 -8.92 22.74
CA LEU A 472 -4.34 -9.88 21.66
C LEU A 472 -4.53 -11.29 22.23
N VAL A 473 -3.66 -11.72 23.15
CA VAL A 473 -3.72 -13.06 23.77
C VAL A 473 -5.06 -13.27 24.50
N MET A 474 -5.55 -12.25 25.21
CA MET A 474 -6.82 -12.34 25.94
C MET A 474 -8.05 -12.47 25.03
N ARG A 475 -7.94 -12.09 23.75
CA ARG A 475 -9.00 -12.27 22.75
C ARG A 475 -8.99 -13.65 22.09
N MET A 476 -7.90 -14.41 22.23
CA MET A 476 -7.82 -15.76 21.64
C MET A 476 -8.80 -16.72 22.31
N PRO A 477 -9.26 -17.78 21.64
CA PRO A 477 -10.13 -18.77 22.24
C PRO A 477 -9.48 -19.51 23.43
N SER A 478 -10.25 -19.73 24.49
CA SER A 478 -9.85 -20.59 25.60
C SER A 478 -10.08 -22.08 25.34
N ALA A 479 -10.79 -22.42 24.24
CA ALA A 479 -11.03 -23.77 23.76
C ALA A 479 -11.20 -23.76 22.23
N SER A 480 -10.27 -24.37 21.51
CA SER A 480 -10.31 -24.56 20.06
C SER A 480 -9.90 -25.98 19.70
N VAL A 481 -10.52 -26.56 18.67
CA VAL A 481 -10.13 -27.88 18.15
C VAL A 481 -8.92 -27.73 17.24
N SER A 482 -7.81 -28.37 17.60
CA SER A 482 -6.64 -28.46 16.74
C SER A 482 -6.96 -29.29 15.49
N PRO A 483 -6.77 -28.75 14.28
CA PRO A 483 -7.01 -29.49 13.04
C PRO A 483 -6.03 -30.67 12.88
N MET A 484 -4.82 -30.55 13.45
CA MET A 484 -3.79 -31.59 13.38
C MET A 484 -4.08 -32.81 14.28
N THR A 485 -4.62 -32.57 15.48
CA THR A 485 -4.72 -33.61 16.52
C THR A 485 -6.16 -33.95 16.91
N GLY A 486 -7.13 -33.14 16.50
CA GLY A 486 -8.52 -33.22 16.95
C GLY A 486 -8.71 -32.85 18.43
N GLN A 487 -7.66 -32.46 19.15
CA GLN A 487 -7.73 -32.14 20.56
C GLN A 487 -8.25 -30.72 20.79
N VAL A 488 -9.05 -30.54 21.84
CA VAL A 488 -9.43 -29.21 22.32
C VAL A 488 -8.27 -28.62 23.11
N LEU A 489 -7.70 -27.54 22.60
CA LEU A 489 -6.58 -26.82 23.19
C LEU A 489 -6.98 -25.41 23.61
N ASN A 490 -6.31 -24.89 24.64
CA ASN A 490 -6.51 -23.53 25.11
C ASN A 490 -5.44 -22.62 24.48
N GLU A 491 -5.82 -21.85 23.46
CA GLU A 491 -4.90 -20.99 22.72
C GLU A 491 -4.35 -19.87 23.61
N GLN A 492 -5.17 -19.27 24.48
CA GLN A 492 -4.71 -18.25 25.44
C GLN A 492 -3.55 -18.76 26.31
N LYS A 493 -3.63 -20.01 26.78
CA LYS A 493 -2.57 -20.64 27.57
C LYS A 493 -1.34 -20.93 26.72
N MET A 494 -1.51 -21.42 25.49
CA MET A 494 -0.41 -21.66 24.55
C MET A 494 0.37 -20.38 24.27
N PHE A 495 -0.31 -19.25 24.11
CA PHE A 495 0.27 -17.94 23.81
C PHE A 495 0.36 -17.03 25.04
N SER A 496 0.45 -17.59 26.25
CA SER A 496 0.68 -16.80 27.47
C SER A 496 2.15 -16.43 27.70
N SER A 497 3.08 -17.10 27.02
CA SER A 497 4.52 -16.86 27.09
C SER A 497 5.24 -17.45 25.87
N LEU A 498 6.47 -16.99 25.60
CA LEU A 498 7.33 -17.53 24.55
C LEU A 498 7.55 -19.04 24.72
N GLN A 499 7.81 -19.49 25.95
CA GLN A 499 8.00 -20.91 26.24
C GLN A 499 6.71 -21.72 25.99
N GLY A 500 5.54 -21.18 26.36
CA GLY A 500 4.26 -21.80 26.04
C GLY A 500 4.07 -21.98 24.53
N MET A 501 4.40 -20.95 23.74
CA MET A 501 4.29 -20.99 22.28
C MET A 501 5.23 -22.05 21.70
N LYS A 502 6.49 -22.10 22.15
CA LYS A 502 7.48 -23.11 21.73
C LYS A 502 7.01 -24.54 22.05
N LEU A 503 6.50 -24.77 23.25
CA LEU A 503 6.00 -26.08 23.68
C LEU A 503 4.75 -26.51 22.92
N SER A 504 3.97 -25.56 22.40
CA SER A 504 2.77 -25.86 21.61
C SER A 504 3.08 -26.44 20.22
N GLY A 505 4.33 -26.34 19.75
CA GLY A 505 4.76 -26.81 18.44
C GLY A 505 4.46 -25.85 17.29
N MET A 506 3.85 -24.68 17.56
CA MET A 506 3.55 -23.66 16.54
C MET A 506 4.79 -23.01 15.92
N THR A 507 5.96 -23.20 16.52
CA THR A 507 7.26 -22.79 15.94
C THR A 507 7.82 -23.81 14.94
N LYS A 508 7.16 -24.96 14.73
CA LYS A 508 7.61 -25.95 13.75
C LYS A 508 7.36 -25.42 12.34
N PHE A 509 8.34 -25.64 11.48
CA PHE A 509 8.26 -25.44 10.04
C PHE A 509 7.80 -26.75 9.38
N GLY A 510 7.19 -26.66 8.19
CA GLY A 510 6.73 -27.83 7.43
C GLY A 510 5.22 -27.84 7.16
N GLU A 511 4.72 -28.96 6.63
CA GLU A 511 3.34 -29.16 6.12
C GLU A 511 2.25 -28.77 7.11
N ASP A 512 2.44 -29.10 8.38
CA ASP A 512 1.42 -28.89 9.40
C ASP A 512 1.54 -27.54 10.15
N GLY A 513 2.45 -26.67 9.74
CA GLY A 513 2.64 -25.34 10.32
C GLY A 513 1.98 -24.23 9.50
N LEU A 514 1.87 -23.03 10.09
CA LEU A 514 1.56 -21.83 9.31
C LEU A 514 2.61 -21.65 8.21
N GLN A 515 2.18 -21.39 6.98
CA GLN A 515 3.09 -21.10 5.87
C GLN A 515 3.33 -19.59 5.77
N PRO A 516 4.54 -19.15 5.36
CA PRO A 516 4.74 -17.83 4.79
C PRO A 516 3.84 -17.61 3.58
N LEU A 517 3.26 -16.40 3.48
CA LEU A 517 2.31 -16.04 2.43
C LEU A 517 2.80 -14.82 1.67
N ALA A 518 2.64 -14.83 0.34
CA ALA A 518 2.76 -13.66 -0.52
C ALA A 518 1.37 -13.09 -0.82
N MET A 519 1.31 -11.77 -0.96
CA MET A 519 0.15 -11.07 -1.50
C MET A 519 0.69 -10.25 -2.68
N GLU A 520 0.61 -10.84 -3.87
CA GLU A 520 1.21 -10.31 -5.08
C GLU A 520 0.33 -9.21 -5.68
N GLY A 521 0.91 -8.03 -5.91
CA GLY A 521 0.18 -6.87 -6.40
C GLY A 521 0.19 -6.72 -7.92
N THR A 522 1.14 -7.36 -8.60
CA THR A 522 1.28 -7.23 -10.06
C THR A 522 0.35 -8.12 -10.85
N THR A 523 -0.17 -9.21 -10.26
CA THR A 523 -1.21 -10.05 -10.86
C THR A 523 -1.94 -10.85 -9.77
N PRO A 524 -3.21 -11.27 -9.98
CA PRO A 524 -3.86 -12.20 -9.06
C PRO A 524 -3.05 -13.49 -9.00
N ALA A 525 -2.63 -13.90 -7.81
CA ALA A 525 -1.81 -15.08 -7.64
C ALA A 525 -2.07 -15.78 -6.31
N SER A 526 -1.86 -17.10 -6.33
CA SER A 526 -1.90 -17.92 -5.12
C SER A 526 -0.85 -17.45 -4.13
N SER A 527 -1.23 -17.28 -2.87
CA SER A 527 -0.34 -16.75 -1.83
C SER A 527 0.72 -17.73 -1.31
N LYS A 528 0.57 -19.03 -1.62
CA LYS A 528 1.50 -20.08 -1.18
C LYS A 528 2.90 -19.78 -1.71
N MET A 529 3.90 -19.84 -0.83
CA MET A 529 5.32 -19.63 -1.18
C MET A 529 6.03 -20.94 -1.55
N TYR A 530 5.56 -22.08 -1.04
CA TYR A 530 6.17 -23.38 -1.28
C TYR A 530 5.18 -24.50 -0.97
N GLU A 531 5.09 -25.49 -1.86
CA GLU A 531 4.34 -26.73 -1.61
C GLU A 531 5.29 -27.80 -1.04
N HIS A 532 5.09 -28.24 0.19
CA HIS A 532 6.00 -29.19 0.84
C HIS A 532 5.85 -30.60 0.29
N ASP A 533 4.64 -31.02 -0.09
CA ASP A 533 4.41 -32.34 -0.66
C ASP A 533 4.98 -32.39 -2.09
N HIS A 534 5.90 -33.32 -2.32
CA HIS A 534 6.58 -33.42 -3.61
C HIS A 534 5.63 -33.77 -4.76
N SER A 535 4.62 -34.63 -4.52
CA SER A 535 3.65 -35.03 -5.55
C SER A 535 2.70 -33.90 -5.92
N LEU A 536 2.21 -33.15 -4.92
CA LEU A 536 1.40 -31.96 -5.14
C LEU A 536 2.22 -30.87 -5.84
N ARG A 537 3.50 -30.70 -5.49
CA ARG A 537 4.39 -29.76 -6.17
C ARG A 537 4.58 -30.09 -7.64
N GLN A 538 4.76 -31.37 -7.99
CA GLN A 538 4.83 -31.81 -9.39
C GLN A 538 3.54 -31.52 -10.15
N GLU A 539 2.39 -31.75 -9.52
CA GLU A 539 1.09 -31.44 -10.12
C GLU A 539 0.91 -29.92 -10.32
N ARG A 540 1.30 -29.11 -9.33
CA ARG A 540 1.26 -27.64 -9.45
C ARG A 540 2.20 -27.11 -10.55
N ALA A 541 3.38 -27.71 -10.72
CA ALA A 541 4.26 -27.40 -11.84
C ALA A 541 3.63 -27.73 -13.20
N ARG A 542 2.86 -28.84 -13.28
CA ARG A 542 2.10 -29.22 -14.48
C ARG A 542 0.99 -28.22 -14.77
N VAL A 543 0.22 -27.82 -13.75
CA VAL A 543 -0.82 -26.80 -13.85
C VAL A 543 -0.23 -25.48 -14.34
N PHE A 544 0.84 -24.98 -13.71
CA PHE A 544 1.54 -23.76 -14.14
C PHE A 544 1.96 -23.80 -15.62
N ALA A 545 2.51 -24.93 -16.08
CA ALA A 545 2.91 -25.09 -17.47
C ALA A 545 1.72 -25.11 -18.46
N ILE A 546 0.55 -25.59 -18.03
CA ILE A 546 -0.68 -25.55 -18.83
C ILE A 546 -1.26 -24.14 -18.84
N ASP A 547 -1.35 -23.49 -17.69
CA ASP A 547 -1.89 -22.13 -17.53
C ASP A 547 -1.10 -21.12 -18.36
N ASN A 548 0.23 -21.24 -18.43
CA ASN A 548 1.03 -20.36 -19.29
C ASN A 548 0.71 -20.54 -20.77
N LYS A 549 0.58 -21.79 -21.25
CA LYS A 549 0.22 -22.06 -22.66
C LYS A 549 -1.19 -21.56 -23.00
N LEU A 550 -2.14 -21.69 -22.07
CA LEU A 550 -3.50 -21.22 -22.27
C LEU A 550 -3.60 -19.69 -22.14
N GLY A 551 -2.84 -19.10 -21.21
CA GLY A 551 -2.72 -17.65 -21.06
C GLY A 551 -2.20 -16.97 -22.31
N GLU A 552 -1.20 -17.55 -22.98
CA GLU A 552 -0.73 -17.07 -24.29
C GLU A 552 -1.85 -17.08 -25.35
N ARG A 553 -2.73 -18.09 -25.35
CA ARG A 553 -3.85 -18.18 -26.31
C ARG A 553 -4.93 -17.14 -26.08
N PHE A 554 -5.11 -16.70 -24.84
CA PHE A 554 -6.09 -15.68 -24.49
C PHE A 554 -5.51 -14.27 -24.56
N SER A 555 -4.19 -14.13 -24.67
CA SER A 555 -3.46 -12.86 -24.71
C SER A 555 -3.33 -12.27 -26.13
N PRO A 556 -3.09 -10.95 -26.26
CA PRO A 556 -3.12 -9.93 -25.21
C PRO A 556 -4.55 -9.55 -24.82
N ASN A 557 -4.81 -9.30 -23.53
CA ASN A 557 -6.10 -8.82 -23.07
C ASN A 557 -5.97 -8.00 -21.77
N VAL A 558 -7.03 -7.27 -21.43
CA VAL A 558 -7.10 -6.41 -20.22
C VAL A 558 -7.47 -7.19 -18.95
N ALA A 559 -7.92 -8.43 -19.06
CA ALA A 559 -8.14 -9.27 -17.90
C ALA A 559 -6.80 -9.84 -17.41
N ARG A 560 -6.69 -10.12 -16.11
CA ARG A 560 -5.51 -10.74 -15.51
C ARG A 560 -5.84 -12.15 -15.08
N MET A 561 -5.03 -13.10 -15.51
CA MET A 561 -5.20 -14.51 -15.17
C MET A 561 -4.65 -14.77 -13.76
N HIS A 562 -5.36 -15.56 -12.97
CA HIS A 562 -4.87 -16.06 -11.70
C HIS A 562 -3.64 -16.96 -11.91
N LYS A 563 -2.54 -16.69 -11.22
CA LYS A 563 -1.29 -17.45 -11.34
C LYS A 563 -0.99 -18.33 -10.13
N VAL A 564 -0.57 -19.56 -10.41
CA VAL A 564 0.06 -20.46 -9.42
C VAL A 564 1.58 -20.25 -9.47
N LEU A 565 2.18 -19.69 -8.43
CA LEU A 565 3.59 -19.25 -8.48
C LEU A 565 4.56 -20.14 -7.69
N ASP A 566 4.06 -21.01 -6.81
CA ASP A 566 4.87 -21.78 -5.87
C ASP A 566 5.66 -22.94 -6.48
N SER A 567 5.39 -23.29 -7.75
CA SER A 567 6.20 -24.27 -8.48
C SER A 567 6.23 -24.03 -9.98
N ALA A 568 7.41 -23.78 -10.52
CA ALA A 568 7.73 -23.83 -11.95
C ALA A 568 8.08 -25.25 -12.41
N THR A 569 8.30 -25.41 -13.72
CA THR A 569 8.76 -26.66 -14.35
C THR A 569 10.11 -27.16 -13.81
N THR A 570 10.91 -26.25 -13.23
CA THR A 570 12.19 -26.55 -12.57
C THR A 570 12.04 -27.03 -11.12
N GLY A 571 10.82 -27.03 -10.57
CA GLY A 571 10.53 -27.36 -9.17
C GLY A 571 10.88 -26.24 -8.17
N LYS A 572 11.37 -25.09 -8.66
CA LYS A 572 11.56 -23.86 -7.86
C LYS A 572 10.31 -22.99 -7.93
N HIS A 573 10.22 -21.98 -7.08
CA HIS A 573 9.19 -20.96 -7.21
C HIS A 573 9.32 -20.23 -8.58
N ALA A 574 8.21 -20.01 -9.27
CA ALA A 574 8.18 -19.53 -10.65
C ALA A 574 8.55 -18.04 -10.78
N PHE A 575 8.25 -17.24 -9.75
CA PHE A 575 8.43 -15.79 -9.79
C PHE A 575 9.48 -15.28 -8.80
N TYR A 576 9.22 -15.38 -7.50
CA TYR A 576 10.17 -14.99 -6.45
C TYR A 576 11.40 -15.88 -6.45
N SER A 577 12.57 -15.24 -6.41
CA SER A 577 13.85 -15.93 -6.26
C SER A 577 14.33 -15.90 -4.82
N GLU A 578 14.56 -14.71 -4.25
CA GLU A 578 15.06 -14.50 -2.90
C GLU A 578 14.50 -13.20 -2.32
N PHE A 579 13.96 -13.26 -1.11
CA PHE A 579 13.54 -12.12 -0.30
C PHE A 579 14.75 -11.54 0.42
N VAL A 580 14.97 -10.23 0.34
CA VAL A 580 16.21 -9.55 0.76
C VAL A 580 15.96 -8.72 2.01
N GLU A 581 14.91 -7.90 2.01
CA GLU A 581 14.54 -7.03 3.14
C GLU A 581 13.05 -7.11 3.43
N LEU A 582 12.64 -6.85 4.67
CA LEU A 582 11.25 -6.71 5.10
C LEU A 582 11.11 -5.42 5.92
N GLY A 583 10.38 -4.46 5.39
CA GLY A 583 9.90 -3.29 6.12
C GLY A 583 8.53 -3.57 6.71
N VAL A 584 8.35 -3.30 8.00
CA VAL A 584 7.05 -3.36 8.68
C VAL A 584 6.59 -1.95 9.04
N SER A 585 5.32 -1.80 9.43
CA SER A 585 4.77 -0.54 9.93
C SER A 585 5.62 0.06 11.06
N MET A 586 5.82 1.39 11.04
CA MET A 586 6.44 2.14 12.12
C MET A 586 5.60 2.09 13.41
N LYS A 587 4.32 1.72 13.31
CA LYS A 587 3.43 1.49 14.46
C LYS A 587 3.53 0.06 15.01
N SER A 588 4.28 -0.83 14.35
CA SER A 588 4.52 -2.20 14.82
C SER A 588 5.14 -2.20 16.21
N GLY A 589 4.73 -3.17 17.04
CA GLY A 589 5.35 -3.43 18.35
C GLY A 589 6.87 -3.63 18.28
N LEU A 590 7.40 -4.10 17.14
CA LEU A 590 8.84 -4.28 16.90
C LEU A 590 9.61 -2.94 16.93
N PHE A 591 8.94 -1.84 16.62
CA PHE A 591 9.50 -0.49 16.71
C PHE A 591 9.02 0.27 17.95
N THR A 592 7.76 0.09 18.37
CA THR A 592 7.13 0.88 19.44
C THR A 592 7.33 0.32 20.85
N SER A 593 7.80 -0.92 21.01
CA SER A 593 7.99 -1.55 22.31
C SER A 593 9.07 -0.87 23.17
N ASP A 594 8.67 -0.39 24.35
CA ASP A 594 9.58 0.17 25.37
C ASP A 594 10.67 -0.85 25.77
N ALA A 595 10.33 -2.14 25.82
CA ALA A 595 11.29 -3.19 26.17
C ALA A 595 12.41 -3.35 25.12
N LEU A 596 12.10 -3.13 23.84
CA LEU A 596 13.07 -3.15 22.75
C LEU A 596 13.87 -1.84 22.67
N ARG A 597 13.20 -0.70 22.84
CA ARG A 597 13.83 0.63 22.79
C ARG A 597 14.81 0.85 23.94
N SER A 598 14.49 0.38 25.15
CA SER A 598 15.39 0.44 26.31
C SER A 598 16.68 -0.38 26.16
N LYS A 599 16.72 -1.31 25.19
CA LYS A 599 17.89 -2.10 24.81
C LYS A 599 18.51 -1.68 23.48
N SER A 600 18.07 -0.56 22.90
CA SER A 600 18.51 -0.11 21.57
C SER A 600 18.36 -1.20 20.49
N ALA A 601 17.27 -1.96 20.56
CA ALA A 601 16.99 -3.09 19.68
C ALA A 601 15.73 -2.90 18.82
N ALA A 602 15.00 -1.80 19.02
CA ALA A 602 13.78 -1.51 18.27
C ALA A 602 14.09 -1.20 16.80
N THR A 603 13.29 -1.75 15.89
CA THR A 603 13.42 -1.54 14.45
C THR A 603 12.12 -1.82 13.71
N ALA A 604 11.96 -1.19 12.56
CA ALA A 604 10.87 -1.48 11.61
C ALA A 604 11.39 -2.09 10.30
N HIS A 605 12.70 -2.40 10.20
CA HIS A 605 13.29 -2.87 8.96
C HIS A 605 14.30 -3.99 9.22
N PHE A 606 14.12 -5.11 8.52
CA PHE A 606 14.91 -6.32 8.69
C PHE A 606 15.52 -6.77 7.37
N ALA A 607 16.69 -7.40 7.44
CA ALA A 607 17.28 -8.14 6.32
C ALA A 607 17.15 -9.65 6.55
N PHE A 608 16.90 -10.39 5.47
CA PHE A 608 16.95 -11.85 5.48
C PHE A 608 18.38 -12.31 5.29
N ALA A 609 18.83 -13.23 6.13
CA ALA A 609 20.18 -13.77 6.09
C ALA A 609 20.16 -15.30 6.04
N LYS A 610 21.16 -15.89 5.38
CA LYS A 610 21.38 -17.34 5.40
C LYS A 610 22.40 -17.69 6.50
N PRO A 611 22.03 -18.46 7.53
CA PRO A 611 22.99 -18.95 8.50
C PRO A 611 23.95 -19.94 7.84
N VAL A 612 25.27 -19.73 7.97
CA VAL A 612 26.26 -20.76 7.59
C VAL A 612 26.57 -21.67 8.78
N ALA A 613 27.17 -22.85 8.53
CA ALA A 613 27.40 -23.89 9.54
C ALA A 613 28.20 -23.45 10.79
N VAL A 614 28.89 -22.31 10.75
CA VAL A 614 29.68 -21.75 11.86
C VAL A 614 28.95 -20.59 12.57
N GLY A 615 27.66 -20.36 12.30
CA GLY A 615 26.87 -19.27 12.90
C GLY A 615 27.18 -17.87 12.34
N ASN A 616 28.12 -17.75 11.40
CA ASN A 616 28.38 -16.52 10.65
C ASN A 616 27.31 -16.35 9.54
N MET A 617 27.01 -15.11 9.17
CA MET A 617 26.04 -14.74 8.14
C MET A 617 26.71 -13.73 7.21
N ALA A 618 26.95 -14.14 5.98
CA ALA A 618 27.57 -13.29 4.96
C ALA A 618 26.74 -13.17 3.68
N VAL A 619 25.64 -13.95 3.58
CA VAL A 619 24.78 -13.99 2.41
C VAL A 619 23.41 -13.46 2.80
N CYS A 620 23.00 -12.37 2.14
CA CYS A 620 21.64 -11.88 2.22
C CYS A 620 20.75 -12.60 1.21
N GLY A 621 19.48 -12.79 1.58
CA GLY A 621 18.48 -13.43 0.75
C GLY A 621 17.92 -14.68 1.41
N ALA A 622 16.61 -14.91 1.30
CA ALA A 622 15.98 -16.18 1.61
C ALA A 622 15.02 -16.56 0.48
N THR A 623 15.18 -17.75 -0.08
CA THR A 623 14.27 -18.30 -1.09
C THR A 623 12.90 -18.62 -0.48
N PRO A 624 11.82 -18.71 -1.28
CA PRO A 624 10.52 -19.16 -0.79
C PRO A 624 10.57 -20.51 -0.06
N HIS A 625 11.42 -21.43 -0.53
CA HIS A 625 11.67 -22.72 0.13
C HIS A 625 12.32 -22.54 1.51
N GLU A 626 13.38 -21.74 1.61
CA GLU A 626 14.07 -21.46 2.88
C GLU A 626 13.12 -20.77 3.88
N LEU A 627 12.29 -19.83 3.43
CA LEU A 627 11.27 -19.20 4.26
C LEU A 627 10.26 -20.24 4.81
N ALA A 628 9.79 -21.16 3.96
CA ALA A 628 8.81 -22.17 4.35
C ALA A 628 9.37 -23.27 5.25
N THR A 629 10.66 -23.59 5.12
CA THR A 629 11.37 -24.62 5.91
C THR A 629 12.06 -24.08 7.15
N GLY A 630 12.21 -22.75 7.26
CA GLY A 630 12.87 -22.11 8.38
C GLY A 630 14.38 -22.04 8.27
N ASP A 631 14.94 -22.32 7.09
CA ASP A 631 16.38 -22.27 6.79
C ASP A 631 16.86 -20.85 6.48
N TYR A 632 16.44 -19.91 7.33
CA TYR A 632 16.79 -18.50 7.26
C TYR A 632 16.92 -17.89 8.66
N ALA A 633 17.52 -16.71 8.70
CA ALA A 633 17.59 -15.82 9.84
C ALA A 633 17.07 -14.43 9.46
N VAL A 634 16.62 -13.68 10.46
CA VAL A 634 16.21 -12.29 10.29
C VAL A 634 17.10 -11.42 11.18
N VAL A 635 17.70 -10.39 10.59
CA VAL A 635 18.55 -9.44 11.31
C VAL A 635 17.97 -8.02 11.19
N PRO A 636 17.97 -7.21 12.27
CA PRO A 636 17.65 -5.80 12.17
C PRO A 636 18.58 -5.10 11.19
N LEU A 637 18.04 -4.42 10.17
CA LEU A 637 18.85 -3.64 9.23
C LEU A 637 19.48 -2.42 9.89
N TRP A 638 18.74 -1.82 10.81
CA TRP A 638 19.16 -0.74 11.70
C TRP A 638 18.42 -0.89 13.03
N ARG A 639 18.90 -0.22 14.09
CA ARG A 639 18.28 -0.28 15.43
C ARG A 639 18.31 1.08 16.09
N VAL A 640 17.31 1.36 16.93
CA VAL A 640 17.22 2.60 17.69
C VAL A 640 16.93 2.35 19.16
N GLY A 641 17.42 3.26 20.02
CA GLY A 641 17.04 3.34 21.43
C GLY A 641 15.98 4.41 21.69
N ASP A 642 15.56 4.54 22.95
CA ASP A 642 14.49 5.44 23.40
C ASP A 642 14.57 6.87 22.85
N GLU A 643 15.74 7.51 22.91
CA GLU A 643 15.90 8.91 22.52
C GLU A 643 15.70 9.13 21.03
N MET A 644 16.35 8.30 20.21
CA MET A 644 16.22 8.38 18.75
C MET A 644 14.83 7.94 18.30
N ALA A 645 14.25 6.92 18.93
CA ALA A 645 12.88 6.47 18.65
C ALA A 645 11.85 7.58 18.87
N LYS A 646 11.95 8.37 19.96
CA LYS A 646 11.06 9.51 20.20
C LYS A 646 11.13 10.60 19.13
N ILE A 647 12.33 10.85 18.59
CA ILE A 647 12.52 11.81 17.49
C ILE A 647 11.85 11.29 16.22
N ILE A 648 12.04 10.00 15.91
CA ILE A 648 11.46 9.36 14.74
C ILE A 648 9.94 9.24 14.86
N ASP A 649 9.39 8.88 16.02
CA ASP A 649 7.95 8.83 16.28
C ASP A 649 7.30 10.17 15.93
N ALA A 650 7.82 11.27 16.50
CA ALA A 650 7.28 12.61 16.26
C ALA A 650 7.40 13.03 14.79
N ALA A 651 8.52 12.71 14.15
CA ALA A 651 8.74 13.02 12.74
C ALA A 651 7.87 12.19 11.79
N HIS A 652 7.64 10.92 12.12
CA HIS A 652 6.74 10.04 11.39
C HIS A 652 5.28 10.49 11.54
N ASP A 653 4.84 10.80 12.76
CA ASP A 653 3.48 11.29 13.02
C ASP A 653 3.19 12.60 12.26
N GLU A 654 4.14 13.54 12.24
CA GLU A 654 4.03 14.76 11.43
C GLU A 654 3.96 14.43 9.92
N ALA A 655 4.86 13.57 9.43
CA ALA A 655 4.89 13.21 8.02
C ALA A 655 3.62 12.47 7.56
N VAL A 656 3.06 11.58 8.39
CA VAL A 656 1.76 10.94 8.14
C VAL A 656 0.64 11.99 8.12
N GLY A 657 0.69 12.98 9.02
CA GLY A 657 -0.20 14.14 8.98
C GLY A 657 -0.07 14.97 7.70
N ASP A 658 1.11 14.95 7.07
CA ASP A 658 1.41 15.62 5.80
C ASP A 658 1.23 14.71 4.57
N ALA A 659 0.75 13.49 4.72
CA ALA A 659 0.41 12.63 3.58
C ALA A 659 -0.95 13.04 2.99
N LEU A 660 -1.13 12.86 1.68
CA LEU A 660 -2.43 13.06 1.04
C LEU A 660 -3.40 11.93 1.49
N PRO A 661 -4.52 12.25 2.16
CA PRO A 661 -5.51 11.27 2.57
C PRO A 661 -6.44 10.91 1.40
N ARG A 662 -7.30 9.89 1.62
CA ARG A 662 -8.31 9.46 0.64
C ARG A 662 -9.34 10.55 0.33
N ARG A 663 -10.15 10.34 -0.70
CA ARG A 663 -11.35 11.17 -0.94
C ARG A 663 -12.38 10.95 0.16
N GLU A 664 -13.17 11.99 0.45
CA GLU A 664 -14.32 11.88 1.36
C GLU A 664 -15.35 10.89 0.81
N LYS A 665 -15.69 11.06 -0.47
CA LYS A 665 -16.70 10.29 -1.20
C LYS A 665 -16.05 9.56 -2.37
N PRO A 666 -16.62 8.42 -2.80
CA PRO A 666 -16.17 7.75 -4.01
C PRO A 666 -16.33 8.67 -5.23
N PRO A 667 -15.54 8.44 -6.29
CA PRO A 667 -15.69 9.16 -7.55
C PRO A 667 -17.11 9.04 -8.11
N MET A 668 -17.62 10.16 -8.61
CA MET A 668 -18.87 10.22 -9.37
C MET A 668 -18.53 9.98 -10.84
N MET A 669 -19.07 8.91 -11.41
CA MET A 669 -18.89 8.60 -12.83
C MET A 669 -19.67 9.58 -13.68
N VAL A 670 -19.03 10.09 -14.73
CA VAL A 670 -19.75 10.86 -15.76
C VAL A 670 -20.63 9.92 -16.60
N PRO A 671 -21.69 10.40 -17.26
CA PRO A 671 -22.60 9.55 -18.05
C PRO A 671 -21.90 8.63 -19.05
N GLN A 672 -20.84 9.15 -19.69
CA GLN A 672 -20.06 8.38 -20.66
C GLN A 672 -19.31 7.21 -20.00
N GLU A 673 -18.82 7.35 -18.78
CA GLU A 673 -18.17 6.26 -18.04
C GLU A 673 -19.18 5.19 -17.65
N HIS A 674 -20.37 5.61 -17.22
CA HIS A 674 -21.46 4.69 -16.88
C HIS A 674 -21.94 3.89 -18.10
N GLU A 675 -22.05 4.53 -19.26
CA GLU A 675 -22.37 3.85 -20.53
C GLU A 675 -21.30 2.81 -20.89
N ARG A 676 -20.01 3.15 -20.75
CA ARG A 676 -18.91 2.23 -21.04
C ARG A 676 -18.89 1.03 -20.08
N LEU A 677 -19.11 1.26 -18.79
CA LEU A 677 -19.24 0.19 -17.81
C LEU A 677 -20.39 -0.75 -18.17
N SER A 678 -21.56 -0.18 -18.50
CA SER A 678 -22.74 -0.95 -18.92
C SER A 678 -22.46 -1.79 -20.17
N ALA A 679 -21.71 -1.25 -21.14
CA ALA A 679 -21.29 -1.98 -22.33
C ALA A 679 -20.35 -3.16 -21.99
N SER A 680 -19.35 -2.94 -21.14
CA SER A 680 -18.45 -4.01 -20.66
C SER A 680 -19.22 -5.13 -19.97
N LEU A 681 -20.14 -4.79 -19.06
CA LEU A 681 -20.97 -5.77 -18.35
C LEU A 681 -21.89 -6.53 -19.32
N THR A 682 -22.43 -5.86 -20.34
CA THR A 682 -23.23 -6.51 -21.39
C THR A 682 -22.40 -7.53 -22.18
N HIS A 683 -21.16 -7.19 -22.56
CA HIS A 683 -20.26 -8.11 -23.24
C HIS A 683 -19.95 -9.35 -22.39
N LEU A 684 -19.75 -9.16 -21.09
CA LEU A 684 -19.49 -10.23 -20.13
C LEU A 684 -20.72 -11.11 -19.88
N GLN A 685 -21.92 -10.53 -19.81
CA GLN A 685 -23.18 -11.27 -19.74
C GLN A 685 -23.42 -12.12 -21.00
N ASN A 686 -23.13 -11.58 -22.18
CA ASN A 686 -23.21 -12.32 -23.43
C ASN A 686 -22.22 -13.48 -23.48
N LEU A 687 -21.00 -13.28 -22.97
CA LEU A 687 -20.03 -14.37 -22.80
C LEU A 687 -20.59 -15.45 -21.86
N HIS A 688 -21.11 -15.06 -20.69
CA HIS A 688 -21.72 -15.98 -19.73
C HIS A 688 -22.77 -16.88 -20.38
N ALA A 689 -23.71 -16.28 -21.12
CA ALA A 689 -24.77 -17.01 -21.80
C ALA A 689 -24.23 -18.02 -22.84
N LYS A 690 -23.03 -17.80 -23.38
CA LYS A 690 -22.41 -18.68 -24.37
C LYS A 690 -21.62 -19.83 -23.75
N ILE A 691 -20.91 -19.59 -22.65
CA ILE A 691 -20.01 -20.59 -22.02
C ILE A 691 -20.66 -21.35 -20.87
N LYS A 692 -21.76 -20.85 -20.31
CA LYS A 692 -22.47 -21.51 -19.22
C LYS A 692 -23.07 -22.83 -19.69
N THR A 693 -22.85 -23.88 -18.90
CA THR A 693 -23.54 -25.16 -19.05
C THR A 693 -24.28 -25.54 -17.77
N ASP A 694 -25.25 -26.45 -17.90
CA ASP A 694 -25.96 -27.04 -16.77
C ASP A 694 -25.13 -28.09 -16.02
N THR A 695 -23.89 -28.36 -16.46
CA THR A 695 -22.97 -29.28 -15.79
C THR A 695 -22.57 -28.69 -14.43
N PRO A 696 -22.87 -29.37 -13.30
CA PRO A 696 -22.41 -28.98 -11.99
C PRO A 696 -20.90 -28.77 -11.97
N GLU A 697 -20.42 -27.79 -11.21
CA GLU A 697 -18.98 -27.49 -11.14
C GLU A 697 -18.13 -28.70 -10.75
N CYS A 698 -18.64 -29.55 -9.85
CA CYS A 698 -17.99 -30.80 -9.44
C CYS A 698 -17.89 -31.87 -10.55
N GLU A 699 -18.64 -31.72 -11.64
CA GLU A 699 -18.63 -32.61 -12.81
C GLU A 699 -17.84 -31.99 -13.99
N ARG A 700 -17.36 -30.75 -13.86
CA ARG A 700 -16.51 -30.11 -14.88
C ARG A 700 -15.12 -30.75 -14.82
N SER A 701 -14.74 -31.46 -15.89
CA SER A 701 -13.38 -31.99 -16.07
C SER A 701 -12.51 -30.95 -16.79
N GLY A 702 -11.27 -30.76 -16.34
CA GLY A 702 -10.32 -29.82 -16.96
C GLY A 702 -9.66 -28.88 -15.97
N ASN A 703 -8.67 -28.11 -16.43
CA ASN A 703 -8.05 -27.07 -15.59
C ASN A 703 -8.90 -25.79 -15.66
N CYS A 704 -9.24 -25.21 -14.50
CA CYS A 704 -9.97 -23.96 -14.43
C CYS A 704 -9.01 -22.77 -14.50
N LEU A 705 -9.22 -21.89 -15.46
CA LEU A 705 -8.56 -20.61 -15.59
C LEU A 705 -9.49 -19.51 -15.08
N GLN A 706 -9.01 -18.77 -14.10
CA GLN A 706 -9.74 -17.65 -13.52
C GLN A 706 -9.14 -16.34 -14.02
N HIS A 707 -9.99 -15.45 -14.52
CA HIS A 707 -9.61 -14.13 -15.01
C HIS A 707 -10.34 -13.04 -14.23
N PHE A 708 -9.62 -11.99 -13.86
CA PHE A 708 -10.14 -10.84 -13.13
C PHE A 708 -9.96 -9.56 -13.93
N PHE A 709 -10.88 -8.62 -13.74
CA PHE A 709 -10.80 -7.28 -14.30
C PHE A 709 -10.59 -6.27 -13.19
N ALA A 710 -9.69 -5.31 -13.42
CA ALA A 710 -9.71 -4.10 -12.61
C ALA A 710 -11.00 -3.32 -12.90
N HIS A 711 -11.47 -2.55 -11.91
CA HIS A 711 -12.63 -1.68 -12.11
C HIS A 711 -12.43 -0.74 -13.30
N ASP A 712 -11.24 -0.13 -13.37
CA ASP A 712 -10.84 0.77 -14.45
C ASP A 712 -10.86 0.12 -15.83
N SER A 713 -10.53 -1.17 -15.94
CA SER A 713 -10.62 -1.90 -17.21
C SER A 713 -12.07 -1.98 -17.70
N LEU A 714 -13.03 -2.18 -16.78
CA LEU A 714 -14.46 -2.25 -17.10
C LEU A 714 -14.99 -0.89 -17.53
N VAL A 715 -14.52 0.19 -16.91
CA VAL A 715 -14.99 1.56 -17.20
C VAL A 715 -14.33 2.15 -18.45
N HIS A 716 -13.02 2.00 -18.61
CA HIS A 716 -12.26 2.72 -19.63
C HIS A 716 -11.91 1.90 -20.87
N ASN A 717 -12.05 0.56 -20.84
CA ASN A 717 -11.64 -0.32 -21.94
C ASN A 717 -12.74 -1.28 -22.48
N PRO A 718 -13.98 -0.83 -22.76
CA PRO A 718 -15.08 -1.73 -23.16
C PRO A 718 -14.79 -2.56 -24.43
N GLN A 719 -14.04 -2.00 -25.39
CA GLN A 719 -13.64 -2.74 -26.60
C GLN A 719 -12.63 -3.84 -26.31
N ALA A 720 -11.74 -3.65 -25.32
CA ALA A 720 -10.79 -4.69 -24.92
C ALA A 720 -11.51 -5.79 -24.12
N VAL A 721 -12.51 -5.43 -23.30
CA VAL A 721 -13.40 -6.40 -22.64
C VAL A 721 -14.16 -7.22 -23.70
N LYS A 722 -14.72 -6.57 -24.71
CA LYS A 722 -15.36 -7.26 -25.84
C LYS A 722 -14.39 -8.21 -26.54
N HIS A 723 -13.17 -7.76 -26.84
CA HIS A 723 -12.16 -8.58 -27.49
C HIS A 723 -11.83 -9.83 -26.67
N PHE A 724 -11.64 -9.69 -25.36
CA PHE A 724 -11.45 -10.83 -24.45
C PHE A 724 -12.63 -11.81 -24.54
N CYS A 725 -13.86 -11.32 -24.47
CA CYS A 725 -15.05 -12.14 -24.62
C CYS A 725 -15.09 -12.87 -25.97
N ASP A 726 -14.80 -12.18 -27.08
CA ASP A 726 -14.77 -12.76 -28.42
C ASP A 726 -13.70 -13.85 -28.55
N VAL A 727 -12.51 -13.63 -27.96
CA VAL A 727 -11.42 -14.61 -27.96
C VAL A 727 -11.84 -15.88 -27.23
N ILE A 728 -12.33 -15.79 -25.99
CA ILE A 728 -12.83 -16.97 -25.25
C ILE A 728 -13.94 -17.66 -26.03
N ALA A 729 -14.91 -16.88 -26.52
CA ALA A 729 -16.05 -17.37 -27.27
C ALA A 729 -15.67 -18.06 -28.59
N SER A 730 -14.49 -17.79 -29.14
CA SER A 730 -13.97 -18.40 -30.38
C SER A 730 -13.23 -19.72 -30.14
N GLN A 731 -12.79 -19.96 -28.91
CA GLN A 731 -11.98 -21.12 -28.55
C GLN A 731 -12.91 -22.31 -28.28
N SER A 732 -13.14 -23.15 -29.29
CA SER A 732 -13.88 -24.43 -29.22
C SER A 732 -15.34 -24.36 -28.75
N SER A 733 -16.21 -25.19 -29.32
CA SER A 733 -17.58 -25.42 -28.82
C SER A 733 -17.64 -26.19 -27.49
N HIS A 734 -16.48 -26.50 -26.90
CA HIS A 734 -16.35 -27.34 -25.71
C HIS A 734 -15.87 -26.58 -24.45
N LEU A 735 -15.59 -25.28 -24.53
CA LEU A 735 -15.28 -24.50 -23.33
C LEU A 735 -16.53 -24.33 -22.47
N VAL A 736 -16.40 -24.70 -21.20
CA VAL A 736 -17.42 -24.50 -20.18
C VAL A 736 -16.93 -23.43 -19.22
N GLY A 737 -17.81 -22.56 -18.76
CA GLY A 737 -17.42 -21.54 -17.81
C GLY A 737 -18.55 -20.73 -17.22
N ASP A 738 -18.18 -19.76 -16.42
CA ASP A 738 -19.09 -18.79 -15.84
C ASP A 738 -18.44 -17.42 -15.69
N VAL A 739 -19.30 -16.41 -15.61
CA VAL A 739 -18.92 -15.03 -15.39
C VAL A 739 -19.69 -14.61 -14.15
N ILE A 740 -18.96 -14.32 -13.09
CA ILE A 740 -19.50 -13.90 -11.81
C ILE A 740 -19.32 -12.39 -11.74
N VAL A 741 -20.44 -11.67 -11.66
CA VAL A 741 -20.47 -10.22 -11.45
C VAL A 741 -21.01 -9.96 -10.05
N THR A 742 -20.16 -9.45 -9.17
CA THR A 742 -20.51 -9.11 -7.79
C THR A 742 -20.53 -7.60 -7.63
N PRO A 743 -21.68 -7.00 -7.25
CA PRO A 743 -21.73 -5.57 -6.94
C PRO A 743 -20.81 -5.24 -5.76
N VAL A 744 -20.05 -4.15 -5.87
CA VAL A 744 -19.20 -3.65 -4.78
C VAL A 744 -19.56 -2.21 -4.44
N LYS A 745 -19.69 -1.93 -3.14
CA LYS A 745 -20.15 -0.64 -2.61
C LYS A 745 -19.02 0.38 -2.52
N ASP A 746 -19.37 1.66 -2.63
CA ASP A 746 -18.51 2.79 -2.31
C ASP A 746 -17.17 2.83 -3.08
N VAL A 747 -17.13 2.19 -4.25
CA VAL A 747 -16.00 2.25 -5.21
C VAL A 747 -16.20 3.41 -6.20
N ALA A 748 -17.40 3.53 -6.75
CA ALA A 748 -17.81 4.57 -7.68
C ALA A 748 -19.34 4.72 -7.64
N ARG A 749 -19.86 5.91 -7.96
CA ARG A 749 -21.29 6.22 -7.99
C ARG A 749 -21.74 6.80 -9.33
N ASP A 750 -22.99 6.56 -9.73
CA ASP A 750 -23.62 7.23 -10.87
C ASP A 750 -24.10 8.66 -10.51
N GLU A 751 -24.62 9.42 -11.47
CA GLU A 751 -25.18 10.77 -11.23
C GLU A 751 -26.34 10.81 -10.22
N GLY A 752 -27.05 9.69 -10.05
CA GLY A 752 -28.10 9.52 -9.04
C GLY A 752 -27.57 9.24 -7.63
N GLY A 753 -26.26 9.04 -7.49
CA GLY A 753 -25.60 8.69 -6.24
C GLY A 753 -25.68 7.20 -5.90
N ASN A 754 -26.10 6.33 -6.83
CA ASN A 754 -26.16 4.89 -6.62
C ASN A 754 -24.78 4.26 -6.82
N ASP A 755 -24.46 3.24 -6.03
CA ASP A 755 -23.24 2.46 -6.21
C ASP A 755 -23.28 1.70 -7.53
N VAL A 756 -22.20 1.82 -8.32
CA VAL A 756 -22.04 1.15 -9.63
C VAL A 756 -20.78 0.30 -9.71
N GLY A 757 -20.05 0.14 -8.60
CA GLY A 757 -18.89 -0.72 -8.53
C GLY A 757 -19.25 -2.17 -8.87
N ALA A 758 -18.44 -2.81 -9.72
CA ALA A 758 -18.62 -4.19 -10.13
C ALA A 758 -17.30 -4.95 -10.10
N PHE A 759 -17.26 -6.04 -9.33
CA PHE A 759 -16.17 -7.00 -9.31
C PHE A 759 -16.52 -8.16 -10.26
N VAL A 760 -15.63 -8.47 -11.19
CA VAL A 760 -15.86 -9.49 -12.23
C VAL A 760 -14.79 -10.58 -12.16
N ALA A 761 -15.25 -11.82 -12.02
CA ALA A 761 -14.44 -13.03 -12.21
C ALA A 761 -14.98 -13.84 -13.38
N VAL A 762 -14.12 -14.30 -14.27
CA VAL A 762 -14.46 -15.18 -15.39
C VAL A 762 -13.72 -16.50 -15.19
N ASN A 763 -14.47 -17.57 -14.99
CA ASN A 763 -13.93 -18.92 -14.80
C ASN A 763 -14.14 -19.72 -16.08
N VAL A 764 -13.07 -20.32 -16.61
CA VAL A 764 -13.09 -21.09 -17.86
C VAL A 764 -12.40 -22.44 -17.64
N TRP A 765 -13.09 -23.54 -17.91
CA TRP A 765 -12.55 -24.90 -17.82
C TRP A 765 -12.15 -25.38 -19.22
N VAL A 766 -10.90 -25.84 -19.33
CA VAL A 766 -10.27 -26.27 -20.60
C VAL A 766 -9.84 -27.73 -20.54
#